data_AF-A0A8H5IXM2-F1
#
_entry.id   AF-A0A8H5IXM2-F1
#
_cell.length_a   1.000
_cell.length_b   1.000
_cell.length_c   1.000
_cell.angle_alpha   90.00
_cell.angle_beta   90.00
_cell.angle_gamma   90.00
#
_symmetry.space_group_name_H-M   'P 1'
#
loop_
_entity.id
_entity.type
_entity.pdbx_description
1 polymer ?
#
loop_
_entity_poly.entity_id
_entity_poly.type
_entity_poly.pdbx_seq_one_letter_code
_entity_poly.pdbx_strand_id
1 'polypeptide(L)'
;MASHNPTEGFRFNQVGIRVTDLDRSIAFYSGIFGMKEIARRELKVATLAFLAYPDNAPPDSSMLAREGVLELVFSKSANTTNSGDHLASPLIKLAFSVPDISAAMEYIKSNNVKVLKDAGVASGPVEVARFLGAKPSDLQLDDELWNGLTALSLVQDPDGYLVEILPKITGNSQNSAIRVSQLQKDTKQVAKDRVFVSLPYRNVDIPSTTIFNTTHYDVGALNISGVLNEVAFCEVRASVAYGLNDSLSFALWLPDADSYSSRFMAVGNGGFAGTIAFESMIFELNNGMGLAVAGGDAGHRALDNGGSTSAPRVYTPFLHNPDQVQAWLHDAISIFTPAAKALTEAFYTRDLEYSYYRGCSTGGTQGFSLAEFHPDLFNGIIAGGPANWFTGIMLSFLHGAQQANTSKTFLSQNLLDFVQSSVIRACDLNDGVEDELIENPLTCEFDISSLACANKSASEDALCLTRDQLAAMKAIYRGPYRSDAPHVNIYRGLTLGSEAGWSLPQVSGALSDAFTVPILQNLVYNDLSYDPAMFNWGSDVDDLENRAGPLINAKSTNLSRFRKSGGKMIIFAGWADPNIAPEGTLKHVEALVEGTLGRGHTIAENDFVKLVMIPGGGHCGSNIAKYPYVPAKYDFSPAIAEWVETGSAPLEGIRSWDPINGNQRSRRLCTWPQVAKYDGKGDVDDWKSYFCTPDDKALQSLI
;
A
#
# COMPACT_ATOMS: atom_id res chain seq x y z
N MET A 1 10.02 -26.68 49.02
CA MET A 1 11.18 -26.85 48.13
C MET A 1 10.87 -26.04 46.88
N ALA A 2 11.69 -25.04 46.57
CA ALA A 2 11.46 -24.21 45.39
C ALA A 2 11.48 -25.11 44.13
N SER A 3 10.47 -24.96 43.28
CA SER A 3 10.48 -25.51 41.93
C SER A 3 11.68 -24.88 41.22
N HIS A 4 12.74 -25.64 41.00
CA HIS A 4 13.82 -25.23 40.11
C HIS A 4 13.24 -25.16 38.71
N ASN A 5 13.26 -23.98 38.10
CA ASN A 5 12.93 -23.84 36.68
C ASN A 5 14.06 -24.53 35.88
N PRO A 6 13.80 -25.59 35.11
CA PRO A 6 14.84 -26.36 34.41
C PRO A 6 15.57 -25.57 33.31
N THR A 7 15.05 -24.41 32.93
CA THR A 7 15.67 -23.49 31.96
C THR A 7 16.36 -22.30 32.63
N GLU A 8 16.39 -22.25 33.97
CA GLU A 8 17.04 -21.20 34.73
C GLU A 8 18.53 -21.11 34.36
N GLY A 9 18.93 -19.95 33.81
CA GLY A 9 20.31 -19.69 33.40
C GLY A 9 20.66 -20.10 31.97
N PHE A 10 19.72 -20.59 31.17
CA PHE A 10 19.89 -20.71 29.72
C PHE A 10 20.01 -19.30 29.12
N ARG A 11 20.89 -19.13 28.13
CA ARG A 11 21.09 -17.85 27.45
C ARG A 11 21.18 -18.04 25.95
N PHE A 12 20.49 -17.18 25.22
CA PHE A 12 20.63 -17.10 23.77
C PHE A 12 21.93 -16.37 23.43
N ASN A 13 22.83 -17.05 22.74
CA ASN A 13 24.18 -16.54 22.49
C ASN A 13 24.30 -15.93 21.11
N GLN A 14 23.97 -16.70 20.07
CA GLN A 14 24.22 -16.28 18.70
C GLN A 14 23.23 -16.86 17.70
N VAL A 15 23.05 -16.11 16.60
CA VAL A 15 22.38 -16.57 15.39
C VAL A 15 23.43 -16.75 14.31
N GLY A 16 23.42 -17.91 13.66
CA GLY A 16 24.27 -18.17 12.49
C GLY A 16 23.48 -18.07 11.20
N ILE A 17 23.98 -17.32 10.22
CA ILE A 17 23.40 -17.24 8.87
C ILE A 17 24.44 -17.58 7.80
N ARG A 18 23.99 -18.23 6.73
CA ARG A 18 24.87 -18.54 5.58
C ARG A 18 24.95 -17.35 4.64
N VAL A 19 26.16 -16.99 4.23
CA VAL A 19 26.43 -15.90 3.29
C VAL A 19 27.18 -16.40 2.07
N THR A 20 26.98 -15.74 0.93
CA THR A 20 27.64 -16.05 -0.35
C THR A 20 28.85 -15.15 -0.63
N ASP A 21 28.98 -14.07 0.13
CA ASP A 21 30.11 -13.14 0.08
C ASP A 21 30.34 -12.63 1.50
N LEU A 22 31.41 -13.11 2.13
CA LEU A 22 31.68 -12.86 3.54
C LEU A 22 32.05 -11.40 3.79
N ASP A 23 32.93 -10.82 2.96
CA ASP A 23 33.43 -9.46 3.17
C ASP A 23 32.34 -8.43 2.88
N ARG A 24 31.51 -8.66 1.84
CA ARG A 24 30.32 -7.82 1.59
C ARG A 24 29.35 -7.87 2.77
N SER A 25 29.14 -9.05 3.35
CA SER A 25 28.23 -9.22 4.49
C SER A 25 28.80 -8.58 5.76
N ILE A 26 30.09 -8.72 6.04
CA ILE A 26 30.75 -8.06 7.17
C ILE A 26 30.72 -6.54 7.00
N ALA A 27 30.95 -6.02 5.80
CA ALA A 27 30.83 -4.60 5.52
C ALA A 27 29.41 -4.08 5.73
N PHE A 28 28.39 -4.87 5.34
CA PHE A 28 26.99 -4.56 5.59
C PHE A 28 26.67 -4.53 7.09
N TYR A 29 26.98 -5.58 7.84
CA TYR A 29 26.66 -5.63 9.27
C TYR A 29 27.52 -4.69 10.12
N SER A 30 28.77 -4.44 9.73
CA SER A 30 29.64 -3.50 10.47
C SER A 30 29.39 -2.04 10.09
N GLY A 31 29.02 -1.77 8.83
CA GLY A 31 28.78 -0.43 8.32
C GLY A 31 27.36 0.07 8.56
N ILE A 32 26.35 -0.76 8.26
CA ILE A 32 24.93 -0.39 8.36
C ILE A 32 24.42 -0.61 9.79
N PHE A 33 24.81 -1.73 10.41
CA PHE A 33 24.36 -2.07 11.76
C PHE A 33 25.41 -1.76 12.83
N GLY A 34 26.56 -1.16 12.50
CA GLY A 34 27.52 -0.73 13.52
C GLY A 34 28.13 -1.83 14.38
N MET A 35 27.93 -3.11 14.01
CA MET A 35 28.55 -4.24 14.70
C MET A 35 30.06 -4.22 14.42
N LYS A 36 30.86 -4.85 15.26
CA LYS A 36 32.27 -5.08 14.97
C LYS A 36 32.52 -6.57 14.85
N GLU A 37 33.36 -6.92 13.90
CA GLU A 37 33.92 -8.26 13.85
C GLU A 37 34.77 -8.47 15.12
N ILE A 38 34.30 -9.35 16.00
CA ILE A 38 34.94 -9.65 17.28
C ILE A 38 35.79 -10.92 17.20
N ALA A 39 35.52 -11.80 16.23
CA ALA A 39 36.34 -12.98 15.97
C ALA A 39 36.16 -13.50 14.55
N ARG A 40 37.22 -14.13 14.01
CA ARG A 40 37.19 -14.91 12.78
C ARG A 40 37.77 -16.30 13.00
N ARG A 41 37.20 -17.30 12.33
CA ARG A 41 37.73 -18.66 12.28
C ARG A 41 37.82 -19.12 10.84
N GLU A 42 39.02 -19.47 10.43
CA GLU A 42 39.32 -20.02 9.11
C GLU A 42 39.36 -21.53 9.21
N LEU A 43 38.31 -22.20 8.73
CA LEU A 43 38.24 -23.65 8.64
C LEU A 43 38.60 -24.09 7.22
N LYS A 44 38.86 -25.39 7.01
CA LYS A 44 39.16 -25.91 5.66
C LYS A 44 37.94 -25.85 4.75
N VAL A 45 36.75 -26.06 5.31
CA VAL A 45 35.48 -26.14 4.56
C VAL A 45 34.67 -24.85 4.56
N ALA A 46 34.94 -23.93 5.49
CA ALA A 46 34.18 -22.68 5.64
C ALA A 46 35.04 -21.58 6.29
N THR A 47 34.58 -20.33 6.19
CA THR A 47 35.04 -19.24 7.03
C THR A 47 33.88 -18.76 7.90
N LEU A 48 34.13 -18.61 9.20
CA LEU A 48 33.17 -18.10 10.16
C LEU A 48 33.61 -16.71 10.63
N ALA A 49 32.73 -15.73 10.56
CA ALA A 49 32.96 -14.40 11.13
C ALA A 49 31.90 -14.09 12.19
N PHE A 50 32.33 -13.61 13.34
CA PHE A 50 31.46 -13.31 14.48
C PHE A 50 31.42 -11.80 14.69
N LEU A 51 30.23 -11.23 14.67
CA LEU A 51 29.99 -9.81 14.83
C LEU A 51 29.16 -9.55 16.09
N ALA A 52 29.51 -8.48 16.81
CA ALA A 52 28.75 -8.03 17.97
C ALA A 52 28.95 -6.53 18.21
N TYR A 53 28.08 -5.92 19.01
CA TYR A 53 28.31 -4.58 19.53
C TYR A 53 29.33 -4.63 20.68
N PRO A 54 30.50 -3.98 20.56
CA PRO A 54 31.57 -4.09 21.56
C PRO A 54 31.18 -3.50 22.92
N ASP A 55 30.32 -2.48 22.90
CA ASP A 55 30.02 -1.62 24.04
C ASP A 55 29.00 -2.26 25.02
N ASN A 56 28.35 -3.35 24.61
CA ASN A 56 27.33 -4.04 25.42
C ASN A 56 27.89 -5.14 26.34
N ALA A 57 29.22 -5.36 26.37
CA ALA A 57 29.86 -6.24 27.34
C ALA A 57 31.33 -5.84 27.59
N PRO A 58 31.88 -6.07 28.80
CA PRO A 58 33.25 -5.71 29.14
C PRO A 58 34.28 -6.19 28.09
N PRO A 59 35.37 -5.44 27.82
CA PRO A 59 36.32 -5.78 26.75
C PRO A 59 36.86 -7.21 26.83
N ASP A 60 37.03 -7.73 28.05
CA ASP A 60 37.60 -9.05 28.34
C ASP A 60 36.55 -10.17 28.47
N SER A 61 35.26 -9.90 28.22
CA SER A 61 34.22 -10.92 28.32
C SER A 61 34.31 -11.91 27.16
N SER A 62 34.27 -13.21 27.48
CA SER A 62 34.19 -14.30 26.50
C SER A 62 33.07 -14.09 25.48
N MET A 63 33.31 -14.46 24.21
CA MET A 63 32.33 -14.35 23.12
C MET A 63 30.99 -15.02 23.46
N LEU A 64 31.04 -16.20 24.08
CA LEU A 64 29.85 -16.95 24.49
C LEU A 64 29.12 -16.38 25.71
N ALA A 65 29.65 -15.30 26.30
CA ALA A 65 29.01 -14.55 27.39
C ALA A 65 28.34 -13.26 26.90
N ARG A 66 28.41 -12.94 25.61
CA ARG A 66 27.78 -11.76 24.99
C ARG A 66 26.41 -12.16 24.41
N GLU A 67 25.40 -11.33 24.63
CA GLU A 67 24.09 -11.48 24.00
C GLU A 67 24.09 -10.76 22.64
N GLY A 68 23.44 -11.34 21.62
CA GLY A 68 23.27 -10.73 20.31
C GLY A 68 24.47 -10.86 19.35
N VAL A 69 25.21 -11.97 19.41
CA VAL A 69 26.31 -12.24 18.46
C VAL A 69 25.74 -12.78 17.13
N LEU A 70 26.19 -12.23 16.01
CA LEU A 70 25.86 -12.70 14.67
C LEU A 70 27.04 -13.51 14.11
N GLU A 71 26.81 -14.77 13.77
CA GLU A 71 27.78 -15.65 13.11
C GLU A 71 27.47 -15.71 11.60
N LEU A 72 28.39 -15.24 10.77
CA LEU A 72 28.31 -15.36 9.32
C LEU A 72 29.11 -16.58 8.87
N VAL A 73 28.45 -17.47 8.14
CA VAL A 73 29.02 -18.74 7.67
C VAL A 73 29.19 -18.67 6.16
N PHE A 74 30.43 -18.62 5.70
CA PHE A 74 30.76 -18.65 4.27
C PHE A 74 31.37 -20.01 3.90
N SER A 75 30.72 -20.75 3.00
CA SER A 75 31.21 -22.05 2.53
C SER A 75 32.31 -21.89 1.49
N LYS A 76 33.43 -22.59 1.67
CA LYS A 76 34.55 -22.60 0.70
C LYS A 76 34.33 -23.58 -0.45
N SER A 77 33.35 -24.49 -0.35
CA SER A 77 33.03 -25.51 -1.35
C SER A 77 31.90 -25.10 -2.30
N ALA A 78 31.26 -23.94 -2.11
CA ALA A 78 30.08 -23.49 -2.87
C ALA A 78 30.37 -22.82 -4.23
N ASN A 79 31.61 -22.86 -4.74
CA ASN A 79 32.01 -22.12 -5.95
C ASN A 79 31.57 -22.76 -7.30
N THR A 80 30.63 -23.70 -7.28
CA THR A 80 30.06 -24.27 -8.51
C THR A 80 28.56 -24.46 -8.36
N THR A 81 27.77 -23.44 -8.70
CA THR A 81 26.68 -23.48 -9.71
C THR A 81 25.79 -22.23 -9.63
N ASN A 82 25.69 -21.51 -10.75
CA ASN A 82 24.53 -20.67 -11.07
C ASN A 82 23.28 -21.54 -11.14
N SER A 83 22.23 -21.24 -10.36
CA SER A 83 20.79 -21.42 -10.66
C SER A 83 19.96 -21.64 -9.37
N GLY A 84 18.91 -20.83 -9.20
CA GLY A 84 17.54 -21.20 -8.79
C GLY A 84 17.20 -22.03 -7.55
N ASP A 85 18.14 -22.72 -6.88
CA ASP A 85 17.80 -23.85 -6.00
C ASP A 85 18.26 -23.69 -4.53
N HIS A 86 18.44 -22.45 -4.08
CA HIS A 86 18.91 -22.16 -2.71
C HIS A 86 17.87 -22.42 -1.60
N LEU A 87 16.64 -22.78 -1.93
CA LEU A 87 15.50 -22.93 -1.00
C LEU A 87 15.44 -24.29 -0.29
N ALA A 88 16.32 -25.24 -0.59
CA ALA A 88 16.23 -26.61 -0.04
C ALA A 88 17.04 -26.86 1.25
N SER A 89 17.60 -25.85 1.93
CA SER A 89 18.35 -26.06 3.19
C SER A 89 18.21 -24.90 4.19
N PRO A 90 18.16 -25.17 5.51
CA PRO A 90 17.94 -24.12 6.51
C PRO A 90 19.06 -23.08 6.47
N LEU A 91 18.69 -21.81 6.32
CA LEU A 91 19.60 -20.66 6.22
C LEU A 91 20.04 -20.09 7.58
N ILE A 92 19.40 -20.54 8.67
CA ILE A 92 19.52 -19.96 10.01
C ILE A 92 19.78 -21.09 11.03
N LYS A 93 20.74 -20.87 11.92
CA LYS A 93 20.93 -21.66 13.16
C LYS A 93 20.81 -20.78 14.39
N LEU A 94 20.35 -21.39 15.49
CA LEU A 94 20.26 -20.75 16.81
C LEU A 94 21.26 -21.41 17.75
N ALA A 95 21.86 -20.64 18.67
CA ALA A 95 22.74 -21.22 19.68
C ALA A 95 22.42 -20.71 21.08
N PHE A 96 22.32 -21.64 22.03
CA PHE A 96 22.04 -21.37 23.43
C PHE A 96 23.17 -21.89 24.32
N SER A 97 23.65 -21.08 25.26
CA SER A 97 24.50 -21.57 26.35
C SER A 97 23.66 -22.03 27.53
N VAL A 98 24.09 -23.14 28.14
CA VAL A 98 23.41 -23.75 29.29
C VAL A 98 24.39 -23.98 30.44
N PRO A 99 23.95 -23.86 31.71
CA PRO A 99 24.82 -24.06 32.87
C PRO A 99 25.39 -25.47 32.97
N ASP A 100 24.58 -26.48 32.64
CA ASP A 100 24.94 -27.90 32.60
C ASP A 100 24.28 -28.53 31.38
N ILE A 101 25.11 -28.97 30.41
CA ILE A 101 24.63 -29.53 29.16
C ILE A 101 23.93 -30.89 29.36
N SER A 102 24.34 -31.68 30.35
CA SER A 102 23.75 -32.99 30.62
C SER A 102 22.33 -32.82 31.16
N ALA A 103 22.17 -31.94 32.16
CA ALA A 103 20.86 -31.64 32.74
C ALA A 103 19.92 -30.97 31.71
N ALA A 104 20.46 -30.05 30.90
CA ALA A 104 19.70 -29.41 29.82
C ALA A 104 19.21 -30.41 28.78
N MET A 105 20.05 -31.35 28.35
CA MET A 105 19.68 -32.36 27.37
C MET A 105 18.72 -33.40 27.91
N GLU A 106 18.79 -33.75 29.21
CA GLU A 106 17.80 -34.61 29.87
C GLU A 106 16.41 -33.95 29.86
N TYR A 107 16.34 -32.65 30.20
CA TYR A 107 15.11 -31.87 30.09
C TYR A 107 14.60 -31.78 28.65
N ILE A 108 15.44 -31.45 27.68
CA ILE A 108 15.07 -31.33 26.26
C ILE A 108 14.54 -32.67 25.71
N LYS A 109 15.19 -33.79 26.05
CA LYS A 109 14.75 -35.14 25.67
C LYS A 109 13.40 -35.50 26.30
N SER A 110 13.18 -35.13 27.57
CA SER A 110 11.91 -35.36 28.28
C SER A 110 10.71 -34.61 27.65
N ASN A 111 10.98 -33.59 26.82
CA ASN A 111 9.97 -32.81 26.11
C ASN A 111 9.83 -33.19 24.62
N ASN A 112 10.29 -34.39 24.22
CA ASN A 112 10.15 -34.93 22.86
C ASN A 112 10.78 -34.07 21.74
N VAL A 113 11.79 -33.26 22.05
CA VAL A 113 12.54 -32.51 21.03
C VAL A 113 13.46 -33.47 20.26
N LYS A 114 13.52 -33.31 18.93
CA LYS A 114 14.34 -34.16 18.06
C LYS A 114 15.83 -33.86 18.28
N VAL A 115 16.53 -34.78 18.91
CA VAL A 115 17.99 -34.69 19.10
C VAL A 115 18.70 -35.18 17.85
N LEU A 116 19.53 -34.32 17.27
CA LEU A 116 20.34 -34.63 16.10
C LEU A 116 21.71 -35.19 16.50
N LYS A 117 22.26 -34.71 17.61
CA LYS A 117 23.57 -35.14 18.14
C LYS A 117 23.70 -34.80 19.63
N ASP A 118 24.21 -35.73 20.42
CA ASP A 118 24.61 -35.48 21.81
C ASP A 118 26.07 -34.99 21.90
N ALA A 119 26.40 -34.26 22.98
CA ALA A 119 27.78 -33.91 23.32
C ALA A 119 28.62 -35.18 23.55
N GLY A 120 29.86 -35.17 23.08
CA GLY A 120 30.80 -36.30 23.14
C GLY A 120 30.65 -37.32 21.99
N VAL A 121 29.61 -37.21 21.15
CA VAL A 121 29.41 -38.12 20.01
C VAL A 121 30.11 -37.56 18.76
N ALA A 122 31.02 -38.33 18.17
CA ALA A 122 31.83 -37.88 17.04
C ALA A 122 31.14 -37.98 15.66
N SER A 123 29.91 -38.53 15.57
CA SER A 123 29.17 -38.68 14.32
C SER A 123 27.88 -37.87 14.26
N GLY A 124 27.71 -37.14 13.15
CA GLY A 124 26.49 -36.42 12.77
C GLY A 124 26.71 -35.63 11.47
N PRO A 125 26.83 -36.28 10.30
CA PRO A 125 27.53 -35.66 9.19
C PRO A 125 26.63 -35.05 8.10
N VAL A 126 25.32 -35.31 8.04
CA VAL A 126 24.47 -34.79 6.94
C VAL A 126 23.89 -33.41 7.27
N GLU A 127 23.32 -33.24 8.45
CA GLU A 127 22.62 -32.02 8.87
C GLU A 127 23.60 -30.85 9.07
N VAL A 128 24.76 -31.13 9.66
CA VAL A 128 25.84 -30.15 9.86
C VAL A 128 26.47 -29.76 8.53
N ALA A 129 26.71 -30.72 7.64
CA ALA A 129 27.25 -30.44 6.31
C ALA A 129 26.25 -29.62 5.48
N ARG A 130 24.96 -29.97 5.54
CA ARG A 130 23.87 -29.25 4.89
C ARG A 130 23.83 -27.78 5.32
N PHE A 131 23.97 -27.49 6.62
CA PHE A 131 24.02 -26.12 7.13
C PHE A 131 25.27 -25.37 6.67
N LEU A 132 26.46 -25.99 6.82
CA LEU A 132 27.72 -25.40 6.37
C LEU A 132 27.82 -25.28 4.84
N GLY A 133 26.82 -25.76 4.09
CA GLY A 133 26.83 -25.78 2.64
C GLY A 133 27.98 -26.63 2.09
N ALA A 134 28.34 -27.70 2.81
CA ALA A 134 29.41 -28.62 2.48
C ALA A 134 28.85 -30.04 2.27
N LYS A 135 29.61 -30.93 1.62
CA LYS A 135 29.24 -32.35 1.58
C LYS A 135 29.66 -33.03 2.88
N PRO A 136 28.92 -34.05 3.35
CA PRO A 136 29.30 -34.84 4.54
C PRO A 136 30.71 -35.42 4.47
N SER A 137 31.20 -35.72 3.26
CA SER A 137 32.58 -36.15 2.98
C SER A 137 33.62 -35.07 3.28
N ASP A 138 33.27 -33.81 3.05
CA ASP A 138 34.21 -32.69 3.17
C ASP A 138 34.46 -32.35 4.64
N LEU A 139 33.46 -32.58 5.49
CA LEU A 139 33.60 -32.42 6.94
C LEU A 139 34.68 -33.36 7.49
N GLN A 140 34.77 -34.61 7.00
CA GLN A 140 35.75 -35.61 7.49
C GLN A 140 37.23 -35.22 7.26
N LEU A 141 37.49 -34.09 6.60
CA LEU A 141 38.82 -33.58 6.29
C LEU A 141 39.27 -32.46 7.26
N ASP A 142 38.42 -32.05 8.20
CA ASP A 142 38.63 -30.90 9.11
C ASP A 142 38.55 -31.31 10.59
N ASP A 143 39.68 -31.79 11.13
CA ASP A 143 39.81 -32.26 12.52
C ASP A 143 39.54 -31.16 13.56
N GLU A 144 39.83 -29.89 13.23
CA GLU A 144 39.63 -28.75 14.15
C GLU A 144 38.13 -28.44 14.31
N LEU A 145 37.39 -28.46 13.20
CA LEU A 145 35.94 -28.34 13.21
C LEU A 145 35.27 -29.49 13.99
N TRP A 146 35.69 -30.74 13.77
CA TRP A 146 35.12 -31.89 14.49
C TRP A 146 35.41 -31.87 15.98
N ASN A 147 36.61 -31.46 16.41
CA ASN A 147 36.93 -31.32 17.82
C ASN A 147 36.04 -30.28 18.51
N GLY A 148 35.76 -29.16 17.84
CA GLY A 148 34.82 -28.15 18.34
C GLY A 148 33.37 -28.65 18.40
N LEU A 149 32.91 -29.33 17.34
CA LEU A 149 31.56 -29.89 17.28
C LEU A 149 31.36 -31.03 18.27
N THR A 150 32.38 -31.82 18.59
CA THR A 150 32.24 -32.95 19.54
C THR A 150 31.82 -32.47 20.94
N ALA A 151 32.18 -31.26 21.34
CA ALA A 151 31.88 -30.71 22.66
C ALA A 151 30.44 -30.17 22.86
N LEU A 152 29.63 -30.07 21.80
CA LEU A 152 28.29 -29.47 21.83
C LEU A 152 27.18 -30.46 21.45
N SER A 153 25.94 -30.17 21.86
CA SER A 153 24.76 -30.94 21.44
C SER A 153 23.99 -30.18 20.34
N LEU A 154 23.33 -30.92 19.46
CA LEU A 154 22.51 -30.39 18.37
C LEU A 154 21.10 -30.95 18.46
N VAL A 155 20.11 -30.07 18.39
CA VAL A 155 18.70 -30.45 18.33
C VAL A 155 18.03 -29.75 17.16
N GLN A 156 16.87 -30.27 16.77
CA GLN A 156 16.02 -29.68 15.75
C GLN A 156 14.77 -29.13 16.40
N ASP A 157 14.40 -27.89 16.06
CA ASP A 157 13.14 -27.32 16.48
C ASP A 157 11.96 -27.90 15.65
N PRO A 158 10.69 -27.58 15.99
CA PRO A 158 9.53 -28.11 15.27
C PRO A 158 9.48 -27.77 13.79
N ASP A 159 10.06 -26.64 13.38
CA ASP A 159 10.06 -26.13 12.00
C ASP A 159 11.27 -26.61 11.19
N GLY A 160 12.19 -27.36 11.82
CA GLY A 160 13.30 -28.00 11.16
C GLY A 160 14.64 -27.25 11.26
N TYR A 161 14.71 -26.15 12.00
CA TYR A 161 15.93 -25.37 12.21
C TYR A 161 16.91 -26.06 13.16
N LEU A 162 18.21 -25.81 12.93
CA LEU A 162 19.29 -26.34 13.74
C LEU A 162 19.52 -25.48 14.98
N VAL A 163 19.50 -26.11 16.15
CA VAL A 163 19.76 -25.45 17.44
C VAL A 163 20.99 -26.07 18.11
N GLU A 164 22.00 -25.25 18.37
CA GLU A 164 23.24 -25.59 19.07
C GLU A 164 23.08 -25.36 20.58
N ILE A 165 23.41 -26.38 21.38
CA ILE A 165 23.45 -26.28 22.84
C ILE A 165 24.90 -26.33 23.30
N LEU A 166 25.34 -25.24 23.92
CA LEU A 166 26.73 -24.95 24.26
C LEU A 166 26.90 -24.94 25.80
N PRO A 167 28.02 -25.43 26.36
CA PRO A 167 28.29 -25.24 27.78
C PRO A 167 28.63 -23.78 28.09
N LYS A 168 28.17 -23.27 29.24
CA LYS A 168 28.54 -21.94 29.73
C LYS A 168 30.00 -21.92 30.19
N ILE A 169 30.83 -21.05 29.59
CA ILE A 169 32.21 -20.86 30.07
C ILE A 169 32.18 -19.96 31.31
N THR A 170 32.42 -20.55 32.49
CA THR A 170 32.66 -19.81 33.72
C THR A 170 34.12 -19.35 33.73
N GLY A 171 34.34 -18.06 33.97
CA GLY A 171 35.67 -17.44 33.95
C GLY A 171 36.56 -17.94 35.08
N ASN A 172 37.14 -19.14 34.93
CA ASN A 172 38.29 -19.63 35.68
C ASN A 172 38.88 -20.89 35.01
N SER A 173 39.52 -20.71 33.86
CA SER A 173 40.54 -21.66 33.39
C SER A 173 41.66 -20.90 32.69
N GLN A 174 42.63 -20.43 33.48
CA GLN A 174 43.97 -20.16 32.96
C GLN A 174 44.58 -21.48 32.49
N ASN A 175 44.42 -21.83 31.21
CA ASN A 175 45.37 -22.62 30.41
C ASN A 175 44.77 -22.95 29.04
N SER A 176 44.81 -21.98 28.13
CA SER A 176 44.88 -22.22 26.67
C SER A 176 45.15 -20.90 25.95
N ALA A 177 46.23 -20.22 26.35
CA ALA A 177 46.83 -19.16 25.56
C ALA A 177 47.63 -19.79 24.42
N ILE A 178 47.11 -19.74 23.19
CA ILE A 178 47.92 -19.91 21.97
C ILE A 178 47.65 -18.73 21.02
N ARG A 179 48.59 -17.78 21.10
CA ARG A 179 49.05 -16.81 20.08
C ARG A 179 48.03 -15.88 19.42
N VAL A 180 47.72 -14.78 20.12
CA VAL A 180 47.42 -13.47 19.51
C VAL A 180 48.58 -12.54 19.79
N SER A 181 49.67 -12.66 19.02
CA SER A 181 50.80 -11.74 19.12
C SER A 181 51.62 -11.68 17.85
N GLN A 182 50.99 -11.53 16.69
CA GLN A 182 51.67 -11.11 15.46
C GLN A 182 50.62 -10.69 14.43
N LEU A 183 50.20 -9.41 14.43
CA LEU A 183 49.52 -8.70 13.31
C LEU A 183 49.02 -7.30 13.77
N GLN A 184 49.84 -6.59 14.57
CA GLN A 184 49.53 -5.23 15.04
C GLN A 184 50.46 -4.17 14.44
N LYS A 185 51.03 -4.43 13.27
CA LYS A 185 51.77 -3.44 12.49
C LYS A 185 51.28 -3.48 11.06
N ASP A 186 50.81 -2.31 10.62
CA ASP A 186 50.53 -1.89 9.25
C ASP A 186 49.06 -1.68 8.91
N THR A 187 48.46 -0.65 9.51
CA THR A 187 47.47 0.21 8.82
C THR A 187 47.38 1.57 9.49
N LYS A 188 48.45 2.36 9.34
CA LYS A 188 48.39 3.81 9.47
C LYS A 188 48.69 4.38 8.09
N GLN A 189 47.66 4.60 7.28
CA GLN A 189 47.57 5.63 6.24
C GLN A 189 46.17 5.51 5.62
N VAL A 190 45.58 6.62 5.17
CA VAL A 190 44.22 6.77 4.63
C VAL A 190 43.12 7.00 5.69
N ALA A 191 43.32 8.05 6.48
CA ALA A 191 42.23 8.79 7.11
C ALA A 191 42.56 10.29 7.05
N LYS A 192 42.30 10.90 5.89
CA LYS A 192 42.11 12.35 5.77
C LYS A 192 41.04 12.58 4.70
N ASP A 193 40.09 13.43 5.07
CA ASP A 193 39.06 14.06 4.24
C ASP A 193 37.76 13.26 4.01
N ARG A 194 37.05 12.95 5.10
CA ARG A 194 35.57 13.02 5.13
C ARG A 194 35.13 13.55 6.48
N VAL A 195 34.69 14.81 6.50
CA VAL A 195 34.02 15.43 7.64
C VAL A 195 32.63 14.81 7.74
N PHE A 196 32.43 13.86 8.67
CA PHE A 196 31.10 13.51 9.12
C PHE A 196 30.66 14.59 10.13
N VAL A 197 29.74 15.45 9.71
CA VAL A 197 28.99 16.31 10.62
C VAL A 197 28.03 15.39 11.37
N SER A 198 28.37 15.03 12.61
CA SER A 198 27.41 14.41 13.53
C SER A 198 26.40 15.49 13.95
N LEU A 199 25.18 15.43 13.41
CA LEU A 199 24.07 16.22 13.94
C LEU A 199 23.69 15.69 15.33
N PRO A 200 23.38 16.56 16.31
CA PRO A 200 22.97 16.13 17.64
C PRO A 200 21.55 15.55 17.56
N TYR A 201 21.40 14.24 17.77
CA TYR A 201 20.09 13.61 17.96
C TYR A 201 19.40 14.23 19.18
N ARG A 202 18.27 14.93 18.96
CA ARG A 202 17.21 14.96 19.97
C ARG A 202 16.63 13.55 20.01
N ASN A 203 16.65 12.89 21.17
CA ASN A 203 15.79 11.73 21.40
C ASN A 203 14.34 12.20 21.28
N VAL A 204 13.75 12.03 20.11
CA VAL A 204 12.31 12.21 19.94
C VAL A 204 11.68 10.89 20.33
N ASP A 205 11.18 10.83 21.56
CA ASP A 205 10.31 9.74 22.00
C ASP A 205 8.97 9.92 21.29
N ILE A 206 8.76 9.16 20.21
CA ILE A 206 7.50 9.13 19.48
C ILE A 206 6.75 7.90 19.98
N PRO A 207 5.68 8.06 20.76
CA PRO A 207 4.99 6.94 21.38
C PRO A 207 4.60 5.88 20.36
N SER A 208 4.77 4.61 20.74
CA SER A 208 4.32 3.45 19.97
C SER A 208 4.92 3.31 18.56
N THR A 209 5.98 4.05 18.23
CA THR A 209 6.63 4.00 16.92
C THR A 209 7.95 3.23 16.98
N THR A 210 8.13 2.24 16.11
CA THR A 210 9.39 1.50 15.97
C THR A 210 9.99 1.78 14.60
N ILE A 211 11.15 2.44 14.56
CA ILE A 211 11.95 2.58 13.33
C ILE A 211 12.79 1.32 13.16
N PHE A 212 12.70 0.68 12.00
CA PHE A 212 13.44 -0.55 11.73
C PHE A 212 14.47 -0.43 10.61
N ASN A 213 14.35 0.56 9.72
CA ASN A 213 15.37 0.82 8.70
C ASN A 213 15.40 2.30 8.30
N THR A 214 16.59 2.78 7.93
CA THR A 214 16.78 4.09 7.29
C THR A 214 17.77 3.95 6.15
N THR A 215 17.42 4.43 4.96
CA THR A 215 18.27 4.34 3.75
C THR A 215 18.28 5.68 3.03
N HIS A 216 19.45 6.21 2.70
CA HIS A 216 19.56 7.39 1.82
C HIS A 216 19.66 6.97 0.36
N TYR A 217 18.95 7.66 -0.51
CA TYR A 217 18.94 7.47 -1.95
C TYR A 217 19.39 8.76 -2.65
N ASP A 218 20.47 8.67 -3.43
CA ASP A 218 20.87 9.72 -4.35
C ASP A 218 19.83 9.89 -5.48
N VAL A 219 19.89 11.01 -6.21
CA VAL A 219 19.05 11.25 -7.40
C VAL A 219 19.21 10.09 -8.40
N GLY A 220 18.09 9.53 -8.84
CA GLY A 220 18.05 8.42 -9.78
C GLY A 220 18.45 7.05 -9.22
N ALA A 221 18.68 6.91 -7.91
CA ALA A 221 19.08 5.65 -7.30
C ALA A 221 17.89 4.69 -7.04
N LEU A 222 16.69 5.23 -6.80
CA LEU A 222 15.48 4.44 -6.62
C LEU A 222 14.63 4.45 -7.90
N ASN A 223 14.22 3.26 -8.34
CA ASN A 223 13.29 3.07 -9.45
C ASN A 223 12.01 2.40 -8.96
N ILE A 224 10.88 3.12 -9.07
CA ILE A 224 9.55 2.59 -8.78
C ILE A 224 8.78 2.55 -10.10
N SER A 225 8.55 1.33 -10.60
CA SER A 225 7.75 1.09 -11.81
C SER A 225 8.18 1.92 -13.04
N GLY A 226 9.48 2.16 -13.20
CA GLY A 226 10.05 2.93 -14.31
C GLY A 226 10.22 4.43 -14.02
N VAL A 227 9.73 4.92 -12.89
CA VAL A 227 9.92 6.31 -12.44
C VAL A 227 11.13 6.35 -11.50
N LEU A 228 12.06 7.24 -11.80
CA LEU A 228 13.24 7.49 -10.98
C LEU A 228 12.98 8.65 -10.02
N ASN A 229 13.56 8.61 -8.83
CA ASN A 229 13.50 9.76 -7.92
C ASN A 229 14.31 10.93 -8.49
N GLU A 230 13.67 12.10 -8.60
CA GLU A 230 14.29 13.33 -9.15
C GLU A 230 15.01 14.16 -8.08
N VAL A 231 14.73 13.87 -6.81
CA VAL A 231 15.40 14.45 -5.64
C VAL A 231 16.04 13.36 -4.80
N ALA A 232 17.17 13.66 -4.17
CA ALA A 232 17.80 12.80 -3.18
C ALA A 232 17.01 12.86 -1.87
N PHE A 233 16.90 11.74 -1.16
CA PHE A 233 16.08 11.67 0.06
C PHE A 233 16.53 10.55 1.00
N CYS A 234 16.19 10.70 2.28
CA CYS A 234 16.28 9.66 3.29
C CYS A 234 14.93 8.94 3.42
N GLU A 235 14.91 7.64 3.15
CA GLU A 235 13.79 6.77 3.48
C GLU A 235 13.90 6.32 4.94
N VAL A 236 12.80 6.46 5.68
CA VAL A 236 12.59 5.87 7.00
C VAL A 236 11.49 4.82 6.88
N ARG A 237 11.76 3.62 7.39
CA ARG A 237 10.79 2.53 7.51
C ARG A 237 10.46 2.30 8.97
N ALA A 238 9.19 2.41 9.31
CA ALA A 238 8.73 2.35 10.69
C ALA A 238 7.36 1.68 10.81
N SER A 239 7.00 1.30 12.04
CA SER A 239 5.66 0.79 12.37
C SER A 239 5.08 1.51 13.57
N VAL A 240 3.75 1.58 13.62
CA VAL A 240 2.98 2.10 14.76
C VAL A 240 2.06 1.00 15.26
N ALA A 241 2.13 0.71 16.56
CA ALA A 241 1.18 -0.21 17.19
C ALA A 241 -0.20 0.46 17.33
N TYR A 242 -1.26 -0.30 17.06
CA TYR A 242 -2.64 0.14 17.22
C TYR A 242 -3.52 -1.03 17.68
N GLY A 243 -4.72 -0.73 18.20
CA GLY A 243 -5.56 -1.75 18.81
C GLY A 243 -4.84 -2.48 19.96
N LEU A 244 -5.18 -3.76 20.17
CA LEU A 244 -4.55 -4.57 21.21
C LEU A 244 -3.26 -5.25 20.75
N ASN A 245 -3.24 -5.80 19.54
CA ASN A 245 -2.17 -6.66 19.03
C ASN A 245 -1.81 -6.36 17.56
N ASP A 246 -2.25 -5.22 17.03
CA ASP A 246 -2.07 -4.89 15.62
C ASP A 246 -0.97 -3.84 15.43
N SER A 247 -0.40 -3.81 14.23
CA SER A 247 0.64 -2.84 13.87
C SER A 247 0.50 -2.42 12.41
N LEU A 248 0.66 -1.14 12.15
CA LEU A 248 0.64 -0.55 10.82
C LEU A 248 2.07 -0.20 10.41
N SER A 249 2.51 -0.68 9.25
CA SER A 249 3.83 -0.34 8.70
C SER A 249 3.73 0.87 7.77
N PHE A 250 4.66 1.81 7.88
CA PHE A 250 4.72 2.97 7.00
C PHE A 250 6.15 3.26 6.52
N ALA A 251 6.22 3.95 5.39
CA ALA A 251 7.43 4.57 4.88
C ALA A 251 7.29 6.09 4.93
N LEU A 252 8.40 6.77 5.18
CA LEU A 252 8.52 8.22 5.15
C LEU A 252 9.75 8.58 4.34
N TRP A 253 9.59 9.41 3.32
CA TRP A 253 10.65 9.90 2.44
C TRP A 253 10.89 11.38 2.74
N LEU A 254 12.11 11.66 3.22
CA LEU A 254 12.56 12.97 3.66
C LEU A 254 13.57 13.49 2.63
N PRO A 255 13.18 14.35 1.67
CA PRO A 255 14.12 14.92 0.70
C PRO A 255 15.28 15.64 1.38
N ASP A 256 16.43 15.72 0.72
CA ASP A 256 17.56 16.49 1.23
C ASP A 256 17.13 17.94 1.54
N ALA A 257 17.76 18.55 2.55
CA ALA A 257 17.29 19.82 3.13
C ALA A 257 17.09 20.95 2.09
N ASP A 258 17.95 21.01 1.06
CA ASP A 258 17.86 22.00 -0.02
C ASP A 258 16.63 21.82 -0.92
N SER A 259 16.03 20.63 -0.93
CA SER A 259 14.83 20.29 -1.68
C SER A 259 13.54 20.31 -0.83
N TYR A 260 13.65 20.63 0.47
CA TYR A 260 12.52 20.53 1.41
C TYR A 260 11.89 21.88 1.77
N SER A 261 10.56 22.01 1.58
CA SER A 261 9.82 23.27 1.69
C SER A 261 8.83 23.34 2.87
N SER A 262 9.13 22.70 4.01
CA SER A 262 8.24 22.67 5.21
C SER A 262 6.87 22.02 4.97
N ARG A 263 6.69 21.29 3.86
CA ARG A 263 5.43 20.66 3.48
C ARG A 263 5.48 19.16 3.67
N PHE A 264 4.42 18.58 4.21
CA PHE A 264 4.26 17.14 4.36
C PHE A 264 3.10 16.63 3.50
N MET A 265 3.22 15.46 2.90
CA MET A 265 2.10 14.77 2.25
C MET A 265 2.01 13.29 2.66
N ALA A 266 0.83 12.83 3.03
CA ALA A 266 0.51 11.42 3.14
C ALA A 266 -0.23 10.94 1.88
N VAL A 267 0.07 9.73 1.41
CA VAL A 267 -0.65 9.08 0.31
C VAL A 267 -1.54 7.93 0.80
N GLY A 268 -2.69 7.77 0.14
CA GLY A 268 -3.64 6.69 0.39
C GLY A 268 -3.31 5.37 -0.30
N ASN A 269 -4.22 4.41 -0.17
CA ASN A 269 -4.11 3.06 -0.76
C ASN A 269 -5.18 2.79 -1.85
N GLY A 270 -5.17 1.59 -2.40
CA GLY A 270 -6.18 1.08 -3.35
C GLY A 270 -6.65 -0.33 -2.98
N GLY A 271 -7.86 -0.71 -3.41
CA GLY A 271 -8.45 -2.04 -3.12
C GLY A 271 -8.52 -2.35 -1.62
N PHE A 272 -8.32 -3.62 -1.25
CA PHE A 272 -8.14 -4.05 0.14
C PHE A 272 -6.78 -3.66 0.72
N ALA A 273 -5.98 -2.84 0.02
CA ALA A 273 -4.69 -2.33 0.48
C ALA A 273 -3.73 -3.45 0.95
N GLY A 274 -3.05 -3.26 2.06
CA GLY A 274 -2.07 -4.22 2.59
C GLY A 274 -0.63 -3.99 2.14
N THR A 275 -0.40 -2.97 1.32
CA THR A 275 0.93 -2.55 0.82
C THR A 275 1.03 -1.03 0.78
N ILE A 276 2.25 -0.53 0.97
CA ILE A 276 2.55 0.90 0.85
C ILE A 276 2.59 1.30 -0.64
N ALA A 277 1.88 2.37 -1.00
CA ALA A 277 1.75 2.85 -2.37
C ALA A 277 2.97 3.68 -2.85
N PHE A 278 4.14 3.05 -3.05
CA PHE A 278 5.35 3.77 -3.48
C PHE A 278 5.21 4.52 -4.80
N GLU A 279 4.34 4.07 -5.71
CA GLU A 279 4.06 4.78 -6.97
C GLU A 279 3.42 6.16 -6.72
N SER A 280 2.53 6.26 -5.72
CA SER A 280 1.98 7.55 -5.31
C SER A 280 3.02 8.37 -4.55
N MET A 281 3.86 7.74 -3.73
CA MET A 281 4.90 8.44 -3.00
C MET A 281 5.94 9.10 -3.93
N ILE A 282 6.40 8.39 -4.96
CA ILE A 282 7.40 8.94 -5.90
C ILE A 282 6.83 10.02 -6.79
N PHE A 283 5.55 9.92 -7.16
CA PHE A 283 4.86 10.97 -7.88
C PHE A 283 4.84 12.27 -7.08
N GLU A 284 4.50 12.22 -5.78
CA GLU A 284 4.46 13.42 -4.94
C GLU A 284 5.86 13.90 -4.53
N LEU A 285 6.84 13.00 -4.38
CA LEU A 285 8.23 13.38 -4.13
C LEU A 285 8.81 14.20 -5.31
N ASN A 286 8.49 13.80 -6.54
CA ASN A 286 8.98 14.45 -7.76
C ASN A 286 8.14 15.64 -8.22
N ASN A 287 7.05 16.01 -7.54
CA ASN A 287 6.12 17.02 -8.04
C ASN A 287 6.65 18.48 -7.97
N GLY A 288 7.86 18.69 -7.46
CA GLY A 288 8.51 20.00 -7.37
C GLY A 288 8.04 20.89 -6.20
N MET A 289 7.13 20.41 -5.34
CA MET A 289 6.62 21.16 -4.19
C MET A 289 7.52 21.07 -2.95
N GLY A 290 8.56 20.23 -2.98
CA GLY A 290 9.50 20.03 -1.88
C GLY A 290 8.87 19.36 -0.65
N LEU A 291 8.19 18.24 -0.88
CA LEU A 291 7.40 17.51 0.12
C LEU A 291 8.23 16.43 0.84
N ALA A 292 8.07 16.35 2.16
CA ALA A 292 8.27 15.08 2.86
C ALA A 292 7.04 14.20 2.61
N VAL A 293 7.22 12.96 2.17
CA VAL A 293 6.12 12.11 1.68
C VAL A 293 6.03 10.81 2.48
N ALA A 294 4.84 10.43 2.94
CA ALA A 294 4.64 9.20 3.70
C ALA A 294 3.49 8.33 3.16
N GLY A 295 3.56 7.03 3.40
CA GLY A 295 2.50 6.08 3.03
C GLY A 295 2.51 4.85 3.93
N GLY A 296 1.32 4.33 4.25
CA GLY A 296 1.11 3.16 5.12
C GLY A 296 0.60 1.93 4.38
N ASP A 297 0.65 0.77 5.02
CA ASP A 297 0.12 -0.51 4.51
C ASP A 297 -1.39 -0.69 4.75
N ALA A 298 -2.05 0.31 5.34
CA ALA A 298 -3.45 0.31 5.74
C ALA A 298 -3.82 -0.51 6.98
N GLY A 299 -2.83 -0.92 7.79
CA GLY A 299 -3.05 -1.58 9.08
C GLY A 299 -2.99 -3.11 9.04
N HIS A 300 -2.91 -3.69 7.85
CA HIS A 300 -2.73 -5.14 7.66
C HIS A 300 -1.75 -5.37 6.51
N ARG A 301 -1.29 -6.61 6.34
CA ARG A 301 -0.37 -6.98 5.25
C ARG A 301 -1.12 -7.72 4.16
N ALA A 302 -0.88 -7.35 2.90
CA ALA A 302 -1.48 -8.03 1.76
C ALA A 302 -1.10 -9.53 1.71
N LEU A 303 0.15 -9.85 2.08
CA LEU A 303 0.65 -11.24 2.12
C LEU A 303 -0.15 -12.13 3.09
N ASP A 304 -0.60 -11.56 4.20
CA ASP A 304 -1.38 -12.29 5.21
C ASP A 304 -2.85 -12.44 4.80
N ASN A 305 -3.29 -11.72 3.76
CA ASN A 305 -4.68 -11.59 3.36
C ASN A 305 -4.99 -12.06 1.93
N GLY A 306 -4.08 -12.81 1.31
CA GLY A 306 -4.26 -13.33 -0.05
C GLY A 306 -4.03 -12.28 -1.16
N GLY A 307 -3.48 -11.12 -0.83
CA GLY A 307 -3.19 -10.02 -1.76
C GLY A 307 -3.92 -8.72 -1.40
N SER A 308 -3.96 -7.79 -2.36
CA SER A 308 -4.70 -6.51 -2.25
C SER A 308 -6.18 -6.61 -2.67
N THR A 309 -6.65 -7.84 -2.92
CA THR A 309 -8.02 -8.23 -3.25
C THR A 309 -8.28 -9.62 -2.66
N SER A 310 -9.54 -10.06 -2.65
CA SER A 310 -9.88 -11.44 -2.28
C SER A 310 -10.67 -12.12 -3.41
N ALA A 311 -11.29 -13.27 -3.14
CA ALA A 311 -12.13 -14.00 -4.07
C ALA A 311 -13.27 -14.71 -3.32
N PRO A 312 -14.34 -15.14 -4.02
CA PRO A 312 -15.42 -15.90 -3.41
C PRO A 312 -14.89 -17.18 -2.75
N ARG A 313 -15.43 -17.51 -1.57
CA ARG A 313 -15.11 -18.69 -0.76
C ARG A 313 -13.67 -18.71 -0.23
N VAL A 314 -13.00 -17.56 -0.21
CA VAL A 314 -11.66 -17.40 0.38
C VAL A 314 -11.79 -16.74 1.75
N TYR A 315 -11.21 -17.40 2.76
CA TYR A 315 -11.05 -16.82 4.08
C TYR A 315 -10.08 -15.64 4.02
N THR A 316 -10.53 -14.47 4.44
CA THR A 316 -9.77 -13.22 4.35
C THR A 316 -9.55 -12.66 5.77
N PRO A 317 -8.40 -12.94 6.42
CA PRO A 317 -8.21 -12.72 7.86
C PRO A 317 -8.58 -11.33 8.37
N PHE A 318 -8.17 -10.26 7.69
CA PHE A 318 -8.42 -8.89 8.16
C PHE A 318 -9.91 -8.54 8.21
N LEU A 319 -10.74 -9.15 7.35
CA LEU A 319 -12.20 -8.97 7.37
C LEU A 319 -12.88 -9.60 8.60
N HIS A 320 -12.16 -10.42 9.37
CA HIS A 320 -12.62 -11.00 10.64
C HIS A 320 -12.11 -10.24 11.86
N ASN A 321 -11.27 -9.22 11.68
CA ASN A 321 -10.78 -8.36 12.76
C ASN A 321 -11.34 -6.94 12.58
N PRO A 322 -12.33 -6.51 13.40
CA PRO A 322 -12.95 -5.19 13.24
C PRO A 322 -11.95 -4.04 13.38
N ASP A 323 -10.89 -4.19 14.19
CA ASP A 323 -9.85 -3.17 14.34
C ASP A 323 -9.06 -3.00 13.04
N GLN A 324 -8.76 -4.10 12.32
CA GLN A 324 -8.09 -4.05 11.01
C GLN A 324 -9.02 -3.52 9.91
N VAL A 325 -10.31 -3.91 9.91
CA VAL A 325 -11.29 -3.38 8.95
C VAL A 325 -11.46 -1.87 9.11
N GLN A 326 -11.59 -1.39 10.35
CA GLN A 326 -11.70 0.03 10.63
C GLN A 326 -10.40 0.77 10.31
N ALA A 327 -9.23 0.19 10.65
CA ALA A 327 -7.95 0.76 10.26
C ALA A 327 -7.86 0.95 8.74
N TRP A 328 -8.22 -0.06 7.94
CA TRP A 328 -8.09 0.00 6.48
C TRP A 328 -8.72 1.25 5.83
N LEU A 329 -9.96 1.60 6.19
CA LEU A 329 -10.69 2.70 5.54
C LEU A 329 -10.84 3.97 6.37
N HIS A 330 -10.85 3.89 7.71
CA HIS A 330 -11.03 5.06 8.57
C HIS A 330 -9.71 5.58 9.13
N ASP A 331 -8.91 4.70 9.74
CA ASP A 331 -7.89 5.15 10.70
C ASP A 331 -6.45 5.01 10.20
N ALA A 332 -6.17 4.21 9.18
CA ALA A 332 -4.79 3.86 8.79
C ALA A 332 -3.90 5.09 8.56
N ILE A 333 -4.40 6.06 7.80
CA ILE A 333 -3.65 7.27 7.52
C ILE A 333 -3.47 8.10 8.80
N SER A 334 -4.48 8.17 9.67
CA SER A 334 -4.39 8.93 10.92
C SER A 334 -3.51 8.27 11.98
N ILE A 335 -3.38 6.94 11.96
CA ILE A 335 -2.53 6.17 12.88
C ILE A 335 -1.05 6.53 12.70
N PHE A 336 -0.52 6.55 11.47
CA PHE A 336 0.92 6.80 11.25
C PHE A 336 1.29 8.26 11.07
N THR A 337 0.35 9.12 10.64
CA THR A 337 0.66 10.51 10.29
C THR A 337 1.30 11.30 11.45
N PRO A 338 0.84 11.22 12.71
CA PRO A 338 1.49 11.92 13.83
C PRO A 338 2.96 11.54 13.98
N ALA A 339 3.28 10.25 13.88
CA ALA A 339 4.65 9.77 13.96
C ALA A 339 5.48 10.26 12.76
N ALA A 340 4.95 10.17 11.55
CA ALA A 340 5.64 10.64 10.35
C ALA A 340 5.92 12.15 10.38
N LYS A 341 4.97 12.96 10.87
CA LYS A 341 5.13 14.40 11.06
C LYS A 341 6.21 14.71 12.09
N ALA A 342 6.16 14.07 13.26
CA ALA A 342 7.15 14.27 14.31
C ALA A 342 8.57 13.88 13.86
N LEU A 343 8.72 12.77 13.11
CA LEU A 343 10.00 12.39 12.48
C LEU A 343 10.49 13.44 11.48
N THR A 344 9.57 14.00 10.69
CA THR A 344 9.89 15.06 9.72
C THR A 344 10.44 16.30 10.44
N GLU A 345 9.74 16.78 11.48
CA GLU A 345 10.16 17.96 12.25
C GLU A 345 11.49 17.72 12.97
N ALA A 346 11.70 16.51 13.49
CA ALA A 346 12.94 16.10 14.12
C ALA A 346 14.12 16.10 13.15
N PHE A 347 13.92 15.55 11.94
CA PHE A 347 14.96 15.42 10.92
C PHE A 347 15.44 16.78 10.41
N TYR A 348 14.53 17.71 10.13
CA TYR A 348 14.87 19.04 9.64
C TYR A 348 15.12 20.07 10.75
N THR A 349 14.87 19.72 12.01
CA THR A 349 14.89 20.64 13.16
C THR A 349 14.02 21.89 12.92
N ARG A 350 12.90 21.68 12.24
CA ARG A 350 11.98 22.73 11.75
C ARG A 350 10.55 22.21 11.80
N ASP A 351 9.63 23.02 12.31
CA ASP A 351 8.21 22.69 12.37
C ASP A 351 7.61 22.58 10.95
N LEU A 352 6.59 21.74 10.80
CA LEU A 352 5.80 21.67 9.58
C LEU A 352 4.94 22.93 9.43
N GLU A 353 4.94 23.52 8.23
CA GLU A 353 4.06 24.65 7.92
C GLU A 353 2.71 24.16 7.38
N TYR A 354 2.75 23.18 6.46
CA TYR A 354 1.56 22.65 5.82
C TYR A 354 1.60 21.13 5.69
N SER A 355 0.42 20.52 5.78
CA SER A 355 0.23 19.08 5.65
C SER A 355 -0.91 18.76 4.70
N TYR A 356 -0.65 17.84 3.79
CA TYR A 356 -1.54 17.45 2.71
C TYR A 356 -1.80 15.95 2.72
N TYR A 357 -2.92 15.56 2.13
CA TYR A 357 -3.23 14.17 1.83
C TYR A 357 -3.65 14.01 0.38
N ARG A 358 -3.28 12.90 -0.25
CA ARG A 358 -3.80 12.52 -1.56
C ARG A 358 -4.10 11.02 -1.64
N GLY A 359 -5.28 10.69 -2.13
CA GLY A 359 -5.64 9.31 -2.44
C GLY A 359 -6.73 9.22 -3.49
N CYS A 360 -6.85 8.05 -4.13
CA CYS A 360 -7.94 7.76 -5.06
C CYS A 360 -8.54 6.38 -4.82
N SER A 361 -9.82 6.17 -5.16
CA SER A 361 -10.53 4.91 -4.91
C SER A 361 -10.71 4.66 -3.41
N THR A 362 -10.19 3.56 -2.86
CA THR A 362 -9.99 3.34 -1.41
C THR A 362 -9.31 4.54 -0.76
N GLY A 363 -8.28 5.12 -1.40
CA GLY A 363 -7.62 6.33 -0.93
C GLY A 363 -8.51 7.58 -0.98
N GLY A 364 -9.48 7.61 -1.89
CA GLY A 364 -10.52 8.64 -1.90
C GLY A 364 -11.44 8.51 -0.68
N THR A 365 -11.83 7.28 -0.32
CA THR A 365 -12.57 7.00 0.95
C THR A 365 -11.76 7.42 2.16
N GLN A 366 -10.49 7.02 2.24
CA GLN A 366 -9.58 7.45 3.32
C GLN A 366 -9.49 8.99 3.41
N GLY A 367 -9.54 9.71 2.28
CA GLY A 367 -9.62 11.18 2.26
C GLY A 367 -10.89 11.75 2.91
N PHE A 368 -12.05 11.14 2.64
CA PHE A 368 -13.29 11.48 3.32
C PHE A 368 -13.27 11.12 4.81
N SER A 369 -12.73 9.94 5.16
CA SER A 369 -12.55 9.52 6.55
C SER A 369 -11.69 10.50 7.34
N LEU A 370 -10.61 10.99 6.75
CA LEU A 370 -9.77 12.02 7.36
C LEU A 370 -10.55 13.31 7.62
N ALA A 371 -11.33 13.80 6.65
CA ALA A 371 -12.14 14.99 6.84
C ALA A 371 -13.25 14.80 7.90
N GLU A 372 -13.85 13.62 7.97
CA GLU A 372 -14.95 13.31 8.88
C GLU A 372 -14.48 13.07 10.33
N PHE A 373 -13.47 12.22 10.50
CA PHE A 373 -13.03 11.69 11.79
C PHE A 373 -11.78 12.37 12.34
N HIS A 374 -10.90 12.90 11.47
CA HIS A 374 -9.63 13.54 11.82
C HIS A 374 -9.48 14.95 11.22
N PRO A 375 -10.46 15.85 11.45
CA PRO A 375 -10.63 17.09 10.71
C PRO A 375 -9.48 18.10 10.83
N ASP A 376 -8.59 17.92 11.79
CA ASP A 376 -7.44 18.79 12.11
C ASP A 376 -6.10 18.19 11.65
N LEU A 377 -6.09 16.96 11.13
CA LEU A 377 -4.85 16.26 10.80
C LEU A 377 -4.20 16.79 9.52
N PHE A 378 -4.96 17.31 8.56
CA PHE A 378 -4.44 17.83 7.29
C PHE A 378 -5.04 19.20 6.96
N ASN A 379 -4.23 20.08 6.40
CA ASN A 379 -4.67 21.39 5.90
C ASN A 379 -5.35 21.26 4.54
N GLY A 380 -4.88 20.35 3.69
CA GLY A 380 -5.43 20.09 2.36
C GLY A 380 -5.62 18.61 2.07
N ILE A 381 -6.77 18.22 1.52
CA ILE A 381 -7.10 16.83 1.15
C ILE A 381 -7.45 16.77 -0.35
N ILE A 382 -6.83 15.83 -1.07
CA ILE A 382 -7.19 15.48 -2.44
C ILE A 382 -7.82 14.07 -2.42
N ALA A 383 -9.09 13.97 -2.79
CA ALA A 383 -9.83 12.71 -2.83
C ALA A 383 -10.35 12.42 -4.24
N GLY A 384 -9.71 11.48 -4.93
CA GLY A 384 -10.07 11.04 -6.27
C GLY A 384 -11.01 9.84 -6.28
N GLY A 385 -11.95 9.79 -7.23
CA GLY A 385 -12.90 8.68 -7.40
C GLY A 385 -13.35 8.10 -6.07
N PRO A 386 -13.91 8.92 -5.15
CA PRO A 386 -14.01 8.52 -3.75
C PRO A 386 -15.06 7.43 -3.58
N ALA A 387 -14.67 6.33 -2.93
CA ALA A 387 -15.57 5.25 -2.58
C ALA A 387 -16.21 5.45 -1.20
N ASN A 388 -16.59 6.68 -0.88
CA ASN A 388 -16.87 7.08 0.50
C ASN A 388 -18.16 6.46 1.08
N TRP A 389 -19.11 6.09 0.22
CA TRP A 389 -20.15 5.10 0.54
C TRP A 389 -19.76 3.72 -0.01
N PHE A 390 -18.80 3.10 0.66
CA PHE A 390 -18.12 1.89 0.21
C PHE A 390 -19.08 0.69 0.07
N THR A 391 -20.03 0.53 1.00
CA THR A 391 -21.11 -0.49 0.89
C THR A 391 -22.01 -0.26 -0.31
N GLY A 392 -22.35 1.00 -0.64
CA GLY A 392 -23.17 1.34 -1.80
C GLY A 392 -22.50 0.96 -3.13
N ILE A 393 -21.18 1.17 -3.23
CA ILE A 393 -20.39 0.80 -4.41
C ILE A 393 -20.31 -0.72 -4.60
N MET A 394 -20.14 -1.48 -3.52
CA MET A 394 -20.22 -2.95 -3.58
C MET A 394 -21.54 -3.42 -4.19
N LEU A 395 -22.64 -2.82 -3.74
CA LEU A 395 -23.96 -3.14 -4.26
C LEU A 395 -24.09 -2.74 -5.74
N SER A 396 -23.41 -1.70 -6.20
CA SER A 396 -23.32 -1.41 -7.64
C SER A 396 -22.62 -2.53 -8.41
N PHE A 397 -21.48 -3.05 -7.92
CA PHE A 397 -20.77 -4.15 -8.57
C PHE A 397 -21.58 -5.44 -8.62
N LEU A 398 -22.21 -5.81 -7.51
CA LEU A 398 -23.07 -6.99 -7.44
C LEU A 398 -24.27 -6.86 -8.39
N HIS A 399 -24.89 -5.67 -8.43
CA HIS A 399 -25.99 -5.39 -9.36
C HIS A 399 -25.53 -5.54 -10.82
N GLY A 400 -24.43 -4.92 -11.22
CA GLY A 400 -23.88 -5.05 -12.57
C GLY A 400 -23.68 -6.52 -12.98
N ALA A 401 -23.06 -7.30 -12.09
CA ALA A 401 -22.82 -8.72 -12.30
C ALA A 401 -24.15 -9.51 -12.48
N GLN A 402 -25.13 -9.28 -11.61
CA GLN A 402 -26.43 -9.94 -11.70
C GLN A 402 -27.22 -9.56 -12.98
N GLN A 403 -27.05 -8.33 -13.48
CA GLN A 403 -27.75 -7.88 -14.68
C GLN A 403 -27.11 -8.40 -15.98
N ALA A 404 -25.79 -8.50 -16.04
CA ALA A 404 -25.08 -8.71 -17.31
C ALA A 404 -24.27 -10.02 -17.40
N ASN A 405 -24.08 -10.77 -16.31
CA ASN A 405 -23.26 -11.98 -16.32
C ASN A 405 -24.04 -13.27 -16.67
N THR A 406 -24.95 -13.21 -17.65
CA THR A 406 -25.68 -14.39 -18.15
C THR A 406 -25.54 -14.52 -19.66
N SER A 407 -25.73 -15.71 -20.21
CA SER A 407 -25.58 -15.94 -21.67
C SER A 407 -26.48 -15.05 -22.55
N LYS A 408 -27.63 -14.56 -22.04
CA LYS A 408 -28.55 -13.69 -22.77
C LYS A 408 -28.31 -12.20 -22.56
N THR A 409 -27.81 -11.84 -21.38
CA THR A 409 -27.57 -10.44 -21.01
C THR A 409 -26.12 -10.01 -21.17
N PHE A 410 -25.22 -10.95 -21.48
CA PHE A 410 -23.80 -10.68 -21.68
C PHE A 410 -23.55 -9.60 -22.72
N LEU A 411 -22.76 -8.61 -22.30
CA LEU A 411 -22.34 -7.48 -23.12
C LEU A 411 -20.87 -7.70 -23.50
N SER A 412 -20.65 -8.16 -24.73
CA SER A 412 -19.29 -8.36 -25.24
C SER A 412 -18.55 -7.03 -25.35
N GLN A 413 -17.21 -7.06 -25.33
CA GLN A 413 -16.42 -5.85 -25.47
C GLN A 413 -16.75 -5.09 -26.77
N ASN A 414 -16.93 -5.81 -27.90
CA ASN A 414 -17.31 -5.19 -29.17
C ASN A 414 -18.67 -4.47 -29.10
N LEU A 415 -19.63 -5.01 -28.34
CA LEU A 415 -20.93 -4.40 -28.16
C LEU A 415 -20.84 -3.15 -27.27
N LEU A 416 -20.05 -3.21 -26.19
CA LEU A 416 -19.80 -2.05 -25.32
C LEU A 416 -19.07 -0.93 -26.07
N ASP A 417 -18.04 -1.28 -26.87
CA ASP A 417 -17.31 -0.33 -27.71
C ASP A 417 -18.24 0.34 -28.74
N PHE A 418 -19.15 -0.44 -29.35
CA PHE A 418 -20.15 0.07 -30.28
C PHE A 418 -21.13 1.05 -29.61
N VAL A 419 -21.62 0.73 -28.40
CA VAL A 419 -22.52 1.62 -27.67
C VAL A 419 -21.79 2.91 -27.30
N GLN A 420 -20.61 2.82 -26.69
CA GLN A 420 -19.84 4.01 -26.31
C GLN A 420 -19.54 4.89 -27.52
N SER A 421 -19.12 4.31 -28.65
CA SER A 421 -18.85 5.06 -29.88
C SER A 421 -20.09 5.76 -30.43
N SER A 422 -21.27 5.16 -30.24
CA SER A 422 -22.55 5.75 -30.64
C SER A 422 -22.94 6.92 -29.73
N VAL A 423 -22.68 6.78 -28.42
CA VAL A 423 -22.90 7.82 -27.41
C VAL A 423 -21.97 9.01 -27.65
N ILE A 424 -20.66 8.79 -27.80
CA ILE A 424 -19.68 9.85 -28.07
C ILE A 424 -20.09 10.60 -29.33
N ARG A 425 -20.36 9.90 -30.44
CA ARG A 425 -20.78 10.55 -31.70
C ARG A 425 -22.03 11.41 -31.56
N ALA A 426 -22.95 11.05 -30.67
CA ALA A 426 -24.16 11.81 -30.43
C ALA A 426 -23.95 13.02 -29.52
N CYS A 427 -22.89 13.04 -28.70
CA CYS A 427 -22.76 13.95 -27.57
C CYS A 427 -21.44 14.72 -27.45
N ASP A 428 -20.42 14.40 -28.25
CA ASP A 428 -19.12 15.09 -28.32
C ASP A 428 -19.30 16.60 -28.55
N LEU A 429 -20.01 16.95 -29.62
CA LEU A 429 -20.28 18.34 -29.99
C LEU A 429 -21.20 19.13 -29.02
N ASN A 430 -21.66 18.56 -27.91
CA ASN A 430 -22.52 19.26 -26.96
C ASN A 430 -21.82 20.43 -26.26
N ASP A 431 -20.50 20.37 -26.11
CA ASP A 431 -19.67 21.46 -25.57
C ASP A 431 -19.14 22.43 -26.65
N GLY A 432 -19.38 22.12 -27.93
CA GLY A 432 -18.97 22.90 -29.09
C GLY A 432 -17.59 22.56 -29.65
N VAL A 433 -16.94 21.51 -29.15
CA VAL A 433 -15.68 20.96 -29.66
C VAL A 433 -15.94 19.52 -30.14
N GLU A 434 -15.30 19.11 -31.23
CA GLU A 434 -15.28 17.72 -31.68
C GLU A 434 -13.92 17.15 -31.31
N ASP A 435 -13.81 16.52 -30.15
CA ASP A 435 -12.54 16.03 -29.62
C ASP A 435 -12.58 14.62 -29.04
N GLU A 436 -13.67 13.89 -29.34
CA GLU A 436 -13.98 12.54 -28.86
C GLU A 436 -14.16 12.44 -27.34
N LEU A 437 -14.37 13.57 -26.66
CA LEU A 437 -14.68 13.63 -25.22
C LEU A 437 -16.13 14.06 -25.02
N ILE A 438 -16.71 13.63 -23.91
CA ILE A 438 -17.99 14.17 -23.46
C ILE A 438 -17.69 15.03 -22.23
N GLU A 439 -17.72 16.36 -22.39
CA GLU A 439 -17.42 17.32 -21.32
C GLU A 439 -18.38 17.15 -20.13
N ASN A 440 -19.67 17.00 -20.41
CA ASN A 440 -20.70 16.74 -19.40
C ASN A 440 -21.78 15.78 -19.91
N PRO A 441 -21.75 14.49 -19.50
CA PRO A 441 -22.72 13.49 -19.94
C PRO A 441 -24.14 13.76 -19.41
N LEU A 442 -24.35 14.62 -18.41
CA LEU A 442 -25.69 14.98 -17.93
C LEU A 442 -26.50 15.78 -18.96
N THR A 443 -25.81 16.37 -19.94
CA THR A 443 -26.45 17.11 -21.05
C THR A 443 -26.67 16.25 -22.29
N CYS A 444 -26.22 15.00 -22.28
CA CYS A 444 -26.34 14.06 -23.38
C CYS A 444 -27.73 13.40 -23.38
N GLU A 445 -28.58 13.79 -24.34
CA GLU A 445 -29.95 13.26 -24.47
C GLU A 445 -30.04 11.95 -25.27
N PHE A 446 -28.91 11.25 -25.47
CA PHE A 446 -28.87 10.05 -26.30
C PHE A 446 -29.66 8.89 -25.67
N ASP A 447 -30.70 8.41 -26.36
CA ASP A 447 -31.46 7.23 -25.95
C ASP A 447 -30.85 5.95 -26.53
N ILE A 448 -30.22 5.14 -25.66
CA ILE A 448 -29.63 3.84 -26.02
C ILE A 448 -30.65 2.84 -26.62
N SER A 449 -31.97 3.06 -26.43
CA SER A 449 -32.99 2.25 -27.10
C SER A 449 -32.94 2.35 -28.63
N SER A 450 -32.36 3.42 -29.17
CA SER A 450 -32.13 3.57 -30.61
C SER A 450 -31.19 2.50 -31.18
N LEU A 451 -30.38 1.83 -30.34
CA LEU A 451 -29.45 0.78 -30.75
C LEU A 451 -30.07 -0.62 -30.74
N ALA A 452 -31.37 -0.75 -30.51
CA ALA A 452 -32.06 -2.04 -30.45
C ALA A 452 -32.07 -2.78 -31.81
N CYS A 453 -31.92 -4.11 -31.80
CA CYS A 453 -31.97 -4.92 -33.01
C CYS A 453 -33.35 -4.91 -33.69
N ALA A 454 -33.40 -4.49 -34.97
CA ALA A 454 -34.64 -4.45 -35.76
C ALA A 454 -35.34 -5.82 -35.89
N ASN A 455 -34.57 -6.91 -36.07
CA ASN A 455 -35.10 -8.27 -36.27
C ASN A 455 -34.92 -9.20 -35.05
N LYS A 456 -34.75 -8.64 -33.84
CA LYS A 456 -34.58 -9.38 -32.56
C LYS A 456 -33.33 -10.27 -32.44
N SER A 457 -32.45 -10.30 -33.44
CA SER A 457 -31.15 -10.97 -33.40
C SER A 457 -30.07 -10.06 -33.97
N ALA A 458 -28.90 -10.04 -33.33
CA ALA A 458 -27.70 -9.47 -33.92
C ALA A 458 -27.24 -10.36 -35.08
N SER A 459 -26.89 -9.76 -36.22
CA SER A 459 -26.17 -10.45 -37.31
C SER A 459 -24.69 -10.12 -37.23
N GLU A 460 -23.83 -10.97 -37.78
CA GLU A 460 -22.37 -10.72 -37.84
C GLU A 460 -22.03 -9.37 -38.51
N ASP A 461 -22.87 -8.88 -39.42
CA ASP A 461 -22.65 -7.65 -40.19
C ASP A 461 -23.27 -6.36 -39.59
N ALA A 462 -24.00 -6.46 -38.48
CA ALA A 462 -24.65 -5.29 -37.86
C ALA A 462 -24.79 -5.45 -36.33
N LEU A 463 -23.94 -4.74 -35.59
CA LEU A 463 -24.02 -4.68 -34.12
C LEU A 463 -25.27 -3.92 -33.69
N CYS A 464 -26.04 -4.53 -32.78
CA CYS A 464 -27.23 -3.97 -32.16
C CYS A 464 -27.49 -4.65 -30.82
N LEU A 465 -28.30 -4.02 -29.96
CA LEU A 465 -28.68 -4.54 -28.66
C LEU A 465 -29.92 -5.44 -28.79
N THR A 466 -29.81 -6.69 -28.35
CA THR A 466 -30.99 -7.53 -28.15
C THR A 466 -31.86 -6.96 -27.02
N ARG A 467 -33.11 -7.43 -26.90
CA ARG A 467 -34.02 -6.99 -25.84
C ARG A 467 -33.42 -7.18 -24.44
N ASP A 468 -32.79 -8.34 -24.20
CA ASP A 468 -32.24 -8.70 -22.89
C ASP A 468 -30.97 -7.89 -22.59
N GLN A 469 -30.09 -7.68 -23.57
CA GLN A 469 -28.91 -6.82 -23.44
C GLN A 469 -29.28 -5.35 -23.20
N LEU A 470 -30.26 -4.83 -23.93
CA LEU A 470 -30.75 -3.46 -23.73
C LEU A 470 -31.34 -3.29 -22.33
N ALA A 471 -32.09 -4.28 -21.83
CA ALA A 471 -32.62 -4.25 -20.47
C ALA A 471 -31.50 -4.26 -19.42
N ALA A 472 -30.47 -5.09 -19.61
CA ALA A 472 -29.30 -5.13 -18.73
C ALA A 472 -28.53 -3.80 -18.71
N MET A 473 -28.29 -3.19 -19.88
CA MET A 473 -27.64 -1.87 -19.94
C MET A 473 -28.46 -0.80 -19.23
N LYS A 474 -29.78 -0.73 -19.49
CA LYS A 474 -30.67 0.20 -18.77
C LYS A 474 -30.63 -0.02 -17.27
N ALA A 475 -30.52 -1.27 -16.81
CA ALA A 475 -30.41 -1.57 -15.38
C ALA A 475 -29.07 -1.09 -14.79
N ILE A 476 -27.96 -1.17 -15.53
CA ILE A 476 -26.64 -0.65 -15.10
C ILE A 476 -26.66 0.89 -15.03
N TYR A 477 -27.16 1.59 -16.06
CA TYR A 477 -27.30 3.06 -16.01
C TYR A 477 -28.23 3.54 -14.90
N ARG A 478 -29.21 2.72 -14.51
CA ARG A 478 -30.16 3.07 -13.45
C ARG A 478 -29.62 2.78 -12.05
N GLY A 479 -28.70 1.82 -11.91
CA GLY A 479 -28.22 1.33 -10.62
C GLY A 479 -29.24 0.50 -9.83
N PRO A 480 -28.83 -0.06 -8.66
CA PRO A 480 -29.67 -0.91 -7.83
C PRO A 480 -30.77 -0.14 -7.10
N TYR A 481 -31.92 -0.80 -6.93
CA TYR A 481 -33.07 -0.31 -6.16
C TYR A 481 -33.46 -1.35 -5.13
N ARG A 482 -34.08 -0.90 -4.05
CA ARG A 482 -34.62 -1.82 -3.07
C ARG A 482 -35.77 -2.65 -3.63
N SER A 483 -35.80 -3.95 -3.31
CA SER A 483 -36.89 -4.85 -3.72
C SER A 483 -38.18 -4.62 -2.92
N ASP A 484 -38.06 -4.21 -1.66
CA ASP A 484 -39.16 -3.91 -0.74
C ASP A 484 -39.63 -2.43 -0.81
N ALA A 485 -38.81 -1.55 -1.37
CA ALA A 485 -39.12 -0.15 -1.62
C ALA A 485 -38.60 0.31 -2.99
N PRO A 486 -39.28 -0.03 -4.12
CA PRO A 486 -38.76 0.18 -5.48
C PRO A 486 -38.55 1.64 -5.92
N HIS A 487 -38.88 2.62 -5.07
CA HIS A 487 -38.59 4.04 -5.27
C HIS A 487 -37.28 4.47 -4.61
N VAL A 488 -36.71 3.63 -3.74
CA VAL A 488 -35.44 3.87 -3.06
C VAL A 488 -34.31 3.35 -3.93
N ASN A 489 -33.62 4.27 -4.61
CA ASN A 489 -32.36 3.97 -5.28
C ASN A 489 -31.28 3.76 -4.21
N ILE A 490 -30.58 2.62 -4.29
CA ILE A 490 -29.51 2.28 -3.35
C ILE A 490 -28.23 2.98 -3.79
N TYR A 491 -27.84 2.86 -5.05
CA TYR A 491 -26.65 3.52 -5.56
C TYR A 491 -26.92 4.01 -6.98
N ARG A 492 -26.32 5.15 -7.35
CA ARG A 492 -26.49 5.72 -8.69
C ARG A 492 -25.86 4.79 -9.72
N GLY A 493 -26.47 4.73 -10.90
CA GLY A 493 -25.91 3.97 -12.01
C GLY A 493 -24.78 4.73 -12.70
N LEU A 494 -24.11 4.05 -13.62
CA LEU A 494 -23.02 4.62 -14.40
C LEU A 494 -23.55 5.61 -15.43
N THR A 495 -22.69 6.52 -15.91
CA THR A 495 -23.03 7.57 -16.86
C THR A 495 -22.79 7.17 -18.30
N LEU A 496 -23.49 7.84 -19.22
CA LEU A 496 -23.24 7.74 -20.66
C LEU A 496 -21.77 8.06 -20.97
N GLY A 497 -21.15 7.24 -21.82
CA GLY A 497 -19.75 7.35 -22.21
C GLY A 497 -18.80 6.45 -21.43
N SER A 498 -19.27 5.72 -20.41
CA SER A 498 -18.43 4.80 -19.60
C SER A 498 -18.44 3.35 -20.09
N GLU A 499 -19.24 3.03 -21.11
CA GLU A 499 -19.70 1.67 -21.41
C GLU A 499 -18.59 0.71 -21.75
N ALA A 500 -17.60 1.17 -22.51
CA ALA A 500 -16.51 0.31 -22.93
C ALA A 500 -15.62 -0.14 -21.75
N GLY A 501 -15.67 0.57 -20.62
CA GLY A 501 -15.02 0.17 -19.38
C GLY A 501 -15.78 -0.88 -18.57
N TRP A 502 -17.02 -1.25 -18.93
CA TRP A 502 -17.88 -2.07 -18.07
C TRP A 502 -17.53 -3.57 -18.05
N SER A 503 -16.77 -4.07 -19.02
CA SER A 503 -16.60 -5.51 -19.25
C SER A 503 -16.08 -6.26 -18.03
N LEU A 504 -14.99 -5.78 -17.42
CA LEU A 504 -14.42 -6.39 -16.21
C LEU A 504 -15.17 -6.02 -14.93
N PRO A 505 -15.44 -4.74 -14.62
CA PRO A 505 -15.99 -4.38 -13.33
C PRO A 505 -17.45 -4.78 -13.15
N GLN A 506 -18.26 -4.61 -14.19
CA GLN A 506 -19.71 -4.79 -14.12
C GLN A 506 -20.15 -6.10 -14.78
N VAL A 507 -19.70 -6.38 -16.01
CA VAL A 507 -20.29 -7.46 -16.82
C VAL A 507 -19.80 -8.84 -16.40
N SER A 508 -18.48 -9.03 -16.24
CA SER A 508 -17.94 -10.33 -15.79
C SER A 508 -18.11 -10.56 -14.28
N GLY A 509 -18.41 -9.50 -13.52
CA GLY A 509 -18.52 -9.53 -12.07
C GLY A 509 -17.19 -9.51 -11.32
N ALA A 510 -16.06 -9.19 -11.97
CA ALA A 510 -14.74 -9.29 -11.34
C ALA A 510 -14.59 -8.44 -10.07
N LEU A 511 -15.15 -7.22 -10.04
CA LEU A 511 -15.13 -6.40 -8.82
C LEU A 511 -16.11 -6.88 -7.75
N SER A 512 -17.23 -7.48 -8.15
CA SER A 512 -18.14 -8.14 -7.21
C SER A 512 -17.41 -9.30 -6.52
N ASP A 513 -16.78 -10.17 -7.30
CA ASP A 513 -16.04 -11.33 -6.80
C ASP A 513 -14.80 -10.93 -5.98
N ALA A 514 -14.12 -9.85 -6.33
CA ALA A 514 -12.92 -9.40 -5.64
C ALA A 514 -13.18 -8.68 -4.31
N PHE A 515 -14.33 -8.01 -4.18
CA PHE A 515 -14.61 -7.10 -3.05
C PHE A 515 -15.95 -7.37 -2.37
N THR A 516 -17.04 -7.37 -3.15
CA THR A 516 -18.41 -7.45 -2.61
C THR A 516 -18.68 -8.82 -1.98
N VAL A 517 -18.41 -9.90 -2.71
CA VAL A 517 -18.65 -11.27 -2.26
C VAL A 517 -17.77 -11.60 -1.04
N PRO A 518 -16.45 -11.28 -1.01
CA PRO A 518 -15.63 -11.46 0.17
C PRO A 518 -16.14 -10.72 1.40
N ILE A 519 -16.66 -9.49 1.26
CA ILE A 519 -17.21 -8.74 2.39
C ILE A 519 -18.52 -9.34 2.89
N LEU A 520 -19.41 -9.76 2.00
CA LEU A 520 -20.62 -10.48 2.39
C LEU A 520 -20.27 -11.78 3.14
N GLN A 521 -19.32 -12.56 2.60
CA GLN A 521 -18.95 -13.87 3.15
C GLN A 521 -18.11 -13.79 4.43
N ASN A 522 -17.12 -12.91 4.50
CA ASN A 522 -16.19 -12.84 5.64
C ASN A 522 -16.69 -11.90 6.75
N LEU A 523 -17.20 -10.72 6.39
CA LEU A 523 -17.53 -9.66 7.35
C LEU A 523 -19.02 -9.66 7.75
N VAL A 524 -19.93 -9.72 6.77
CA VAL A 524 -21.38 -9.57 7.04
C VAL A 524 -21.98 -10.85 7.61
N TYR A 525 -21.80 -11.98 6.91
CA TYR A 525 -22.42 -13.25 7.28
C TYR A 525 -21.49 -14.21 8.02
N ASN A 526 -20.16 -14.01 7.91
CA ASN A 526 -19.16 -14.96 8.40
C ASN A 526 -19.48 -16.41 7.96
N ASP A 527 -19.84 -16.53 6.68
CA ASP A 527 -20.22 -17.76 6.02
C ASP A 527 -19.67 -17.75 4.59
N LEU A 528 -18.57 -18.47 4.37
CA LEU A 528 -17.93 -18.61 3.07
C LEU A 528 -18.81 -19.33 2.03
N SER A 529 -19.91 -19.96 2.45
CA SER A 529 -20.85 -20.63 1.55
C SER A 529 -21.99 -19.73 1.05
N TYR A 530 -22.13 -18.51 1.60
CA TYR A 530 -23.14 -17.55 1.18
C TYR A 530 -23.10 -17.31 -0.35
N ASP A 531 -24.27 -17.45 -0.99
CA ASP A 531 -24.42 -17.31 -2.44
C ASP A 531 -24.89 -15.90 -2.82
N PRO A 532 -24.06 -15.08 -3.48
CA PRO A 532 -24.44 -13.73 -3.88
C PRO A 532 -25.54 -13.69 -4.95
N ALA A 533 -25.85 -14.81 -5.62
CA ALA A 533 -27.02 -14.88 -6.52
C ALA A 533 -28.36 -14.83 -5.75
N MET A 534 -28.35 -15.16 -4.46
CA MET A 534 -29.52 -15.14 -3.59
C MET A 534 -29.67 -13.82 -2.82
N PHE A 535 -28.81 -12.83 -3.10
CA PHE A 535 -28.83 -11.53 -2.42
C PHE A 535 -30.21 -10.86 -2.50
N ASN A 536 -30.80 -10.61 -1.34
CA ASN A 536 -32.07 -9.93 -1.20
C ASN A 536 -31.86 -8.41 -1.15
N TRP A 537 -32.25 -7.73 -2.22
CA TRP A 537 -32.19 -6.27 -2.38
C TRP A 537 -33.04 -5.44 -1.37
N GLY A 538 -33.59 -6.06 -0.32
CA GLY A 538 -34.17 -5.39 0.84
C GLY A 538 -33.38 -5.73 2.10
N SER A 539 -33.53 -6.94 2.62
CA SER A 539 -32.93 -7.36 3.91
C SER A 539 -31.40 -7.37 3.90
N ASP A 540 -30.78 -7.81 2.81
CA ASP A 540 -29.33 -8.03 2.79
C ASP A 540 -28.58 -6.70 2.58
N VAL A 541 -29.27 -5.71 2.00
CA VAL A 541 -28.83 -4.31 1.99
C VAL A 541 -28.75 -3.79 3.43
N ASP A 542 -29.76 -4.08 4.26
CA ASP A 542 -29.78 -3.67 5.66
C ASP A 542 -28.70 -4.40 6.47
N ASP A 543 -28.49 -5.70 6.24
CA ASP A 543 -27.40 -6.45 6.88
C ASP A 543 -26.02 -5.86 6.53
N LEU A 544 -25.77 -5.56 5.26
CA LEU A 544 -24.51 -4.97 4.81
C LEU A 544 -24.28 -3.57 5.44
N GLU A 545 -25.28 -2.70 5.39
CA GLU A 545 -25.19 -1.35 5.98
C GLU A 545 -24.99 -1.40 7.50
N ASN A 546 -25.64 -2.33 8.20
CA ASN A 546 -25.56 -2.40 9.66
C ASN A 546 -24.27 -3.05 10.17
N ARG A 547 -23.76 -4.07 9.47
CA ARG A 547 -22.61 -4.87 9.94
C ARG A 547 -21.28 -4.38 9.40
N ALA A 548 -21.25 -3.97 8.13
CA ALA A 548 -20.03 -3.50 7.49
C ALA A 548 -19.95 -1.96 7.50
N GLY A 549 -21.08 -1.29 7.24
CA GLY A 549 -21.15 0.16 7.07
C GLY A 549 -20.44 1.00 8.15
N PRO A 550 -20.60 0.73 9.46
CA PRO A 550 -19.93 1.51 10.50
C PRO A 550 -18.39 1.44 10.47
N LEU A 551 -17.81 0.44 9.81
CA LEU A 551 -16.37 0.21 9.75
C LEU A 551 -15.73 0.73 8.45
N ILE A 552 -16.51 0.93 7.39
CA ILE A 552 -15.98 1.14 6.03
C ILE A 552 -16.59 2.33 5.26
N ASN A 553 -17.62 2.97 5.80
CA ASN A 553 -18.25 4.13 5.16
C ASN A 553 -17.82 5.45 5.82
N ALA A 554 -17.47 6.44 4.99
CA ALA A 554 -17.23 7.83 5.36
C ALA A 554 -18.17 8.75 4.57
N LYS A 555 -19.47 8.65 4.87
CA LYS A 555 -20.55 9.26 4.09
C LYS A 555 -21.26 10.41 4.80
N SER A 556 -20.65 11.02 5.82
CA SER A 556 -21.22 12.19 6.48
C SER A 556 -21.44 13.34 5.49
N THR A 557 -22.60 14.01 5.62
CA THR A 557 -22.90 15.25 4.90
C THR A 557 -22.57 16.49 5.73
N ASN A 558 -21.88 16.34 6.86
CA ASN A 558 -21.51 17.46 7.72
C ASN A 558 -20.01 17.41 8.05
N LEU A 559 -19.26 18.30 7.42
CA LEU A 559 -17.83 18.52 7.63
C LEU A 559 -17.55 19.84 8.37
N SER A 560 -18.47 20.30 9.23
CA SER A 560 -18.33 21.58 9.95
C SER A 560 -17.03 21.66 10.76
N ARG A 561 -16.55 20.55 11.32
CA ARG A 561 -15.29 20.51 12.08
C ARG A 561 -14.08 20.71 11.16
N PHE A 562 -14.03 20.02 10.02
CA PHE A 562 -12.98 20.16 9.01
C PHE A 562 -12.95 21.56 8.40
N ARG A 563 -14.12 22.12 8.10
CA ARG A 563 -14.20 23.52 7.66
C ARG A 563 -13.69 24.47 8.74
N LYS A 564 -14.08 24.26 10.01
CA LYS A 564 -13.69 25.13 11.13
C LYS A 564 -12.20 25.05 11.48
N SER A 565 -11.55 23.91 11.25
CA SER A 565 -10.08 23.78 11.38
C SER A 565 -9.32 24.47 10.23
N GLY A 566 -10.03 24.99 9.22
CA GLY A 566 -9.43 25.65 8.05
C GLY A 566 -9.12 24.70 6.90
N GLY A 567 -9.51 23.43 7.02
CA GLY A 567 -9.27 22.39 6.01
C GLY A 567 -9.87 22.72 4.65
N LYS A 568 -9.11 22.43 3.59
CA LYS A 568 -9.53 22.54 2.19
C LYS A 568 -9.52 21.16 1.53
N MET A 569 -10.46 20.92 0.64
CA MET A 569 -10.59 19.62 -0.03
C MET A 569 -10.87 19.80 -1.53
N ILE A 570 -10.05 19.17 -2.36
CA ILE A 570 -10.33 18.97 -3.79
C ILE A 570 -10.78 17.53 -3.97
N ILE A 571 -11.99 17.36 -4.48
CA ILE A 571 -12.57 16.07 -4.84
C ILE A 571 -12.54 15.98 -6.36
N PHE A 572 -12.12 14.86 -6.93
CA PHE A 572 -12.20 14.67 -8.38
C PHE A 572 -12.81 13.34 -8.76
N ALA A 573 -13.52 13.29 -9.89
CA ALA A 573 -14.11 12.08 -10.43
C ALA A 573 -14.11 12.10 -11.96
N GLY A 574 -13.92 10.94 -12.59
CA GLY A 574 -14.03 10.78 -14.03
C GLY A 574 -15.47 10.60 -14.48
N TRP A 575 -15.89 11.33 -15.52
CA TRP A 575 -17.23 11.15 -16.10
C TRP A 575 -17.46 9.79 -16.76
N ALA A 576 -16.38 9.11 -17.13
CA ALA A 576 -16.39 7.77 -17.72
C ALA A 576 -15.81 6.71 -16.77
N ASP A 577 -15.84 6.93 -15.45
CA ASP A 577 -15.43 5.94 -14.45
C ASP A 577 -16.38 4.72 -14.50
N PRO A 578 -15.89 3.51 -14.85
CA PRO A 578 -16.72 2.32 -14.95
C PRO A 578 -16.92 1.61 -13.60
N ASN A 579 -16.26 2.09 -12.54
CA ASN A 579 -16.28 1.48 -11.21
C ASN A 579 -17.17 2.28 -10.27
N ILE A 580 -16.98 3.60 -10.20
CA ILE A 580 -17.68 4.47 -9.26
C ILE A 580 -18.51 5.47 -10.05
N ALA A 581 -19.83 5.37 -9.90
CA ALA A 581 -20.78 6.27 -10.55
C ALA A 581 -20.48 7.75 -10.19
N PRO A 582 -20.07 8.59 -11.15
CA PRO A 582 -19.66 9.97 -10.87
C PRO A 582 -20.81 10.82 -10.33
N GLU A 583 -22.05 10.55 -10.74
CA GLU A 583 -23.24 11.21 -10.21
C GLU A 583 -23.43 10.98 -8.71
N GLY A 584 -23.03 9.82 -8.19
CA GLY A 584 -23.08 9.52 -6.75
C GLY A 584 -22.18 10.48 -5.97
N THR A 585 -20.94 10.66 -6.44
CA THR A 585 -19.98 11.62 -5.88
C THR A 585 -20.54 13.04 -5.94
N LEU A 586 -21.03 13.46 -7.11
CA LEU A 586 -21.59 14.80 -7.31
C LEU A 586 -22.72 15.09 -6.31
N LYS A 587 -23.71 14.21 -6.23
CA LYS A 587 -24.86 14.37 -5.33
C LYS A 587 -24.45 14.36 -3.86
N HIS A 588 -23.49 13.52 -3.50
CA HIS A 588 -22.98 13.49 -2.15
C HIS A 588 -22.28 14.80 -1.77
N VAL A 589 -21.46 15.37 -2.65
CA VAL A 589 -20.76 16.64 -2.38
C VAL A 589 -21.75 17.81 -2.28
N GLU A 590 -22.79 17.84 -3.12
CA GLU A 590 -23.87 18.83 -2.99
C GLU A 590 -24.55 18.75 -1.61
N ALA A 591 -24.96 17.54 -1.21
CA ALA A 591 -25.56 17.30 0.09
C ALA A 591 -24.60 17.61 1.25
N LEU A 592 -23.30 17.37 1.07
CA LEU A 592 -22.26 17.67 2.04
C LEU A 592 -22.11 19.18 2.25
N VAL A 593 -22.12 19.97 1.18
CA VAL A 593 -22.04 21.42 1.29
C VAL A 593 -23.30 21.98 1.96
N GLU A 594 -24.48 21.54 1.53
CA GLU A 594 -25.74 21.96 2.16
C GLU A 594 -25.80 21.54 3.64
N GLY A 595 -25.39 20.31 3.97
CA GLY A 595 -25.38 19.81 5.35
C GLY A 595 -24.35 20.49 6.25
N THR A 596 -23.25 21.01 5.68
CA THR A 596 -22.19 21.72 6.40
C THR A 596 -22.50 23.21 6.60
N LEU A 597 -23.06 23.87 5.58
CA LEU A 597 -23.33 25.31 5.61
C LEU A 597 -24.77 25.66 6.00
N GLY A 598 -25.70 24.73 5.83
CA GLY A 598 -27.13 24.93 6.02
C GLY A 598 -27.90 24.94 4.69
N ARG A 599 -29.24 24.79 4.81
CA ARG A 599 -30.14 24.69 3.65
C ARG A 599 -30.04 25.92 2.75
N GLY A 600 -30.03 25.69 1.44
CA GLY A 600 -29.99 26.74 0.42
C GLY A 600 -28.59 27.20 0.01
N HIS A 601 -27.52 26.70 0.64
CA HIS A 601 -26.15 26.90 0.15
C HIS A 601 -25.82 25.91 -0.96
N THR A 602 -25.20 26.42 -2.02
CA THR A 602 -24.78 25.60 -3.17
C THR A 602 -23.29 25.27 -3.12
N ILE A 603 -22.88 24.24 -3.86
CA ILE A 603 -21.46 23.89 -4.03
C ILE A 603 -20.62 25.04 -4.62
N ALA A 604 -21.23 25.95 -5.39
CA ALA A 604 -20.52 27.12 -5.94
C ALA A 604 -20.08 28.12 -4.86
N GLU A 605 -20.79 28.19 -3.73
CA GLU A 605 -20.67 29.27 -2.73
C GLU A 605 -19.84 28.90 -1.50
N ASN A 606 -19.20 27.73 -1.52
CA ASN A 606 -18.47 27.21 -0.37
C ASN A 606 -16.96 27.56 -0.41
N ASP A 607 -16.32 27.55 0.76
CA ASP A 607 -14.92 27.96 0.97
C ASP A 607 -13.99 26.79 1.35
N PHE A 608 -14.44 25.53 1.33
CA PHE A 608 -13.70 24.41 1.90
C PHE A 608 -13.66 23.15 1.02
N VAL A 609 -14.56 22.99 0.05
CA VAL A 609 -14.62 21.87 -0.91
C VAL A 609 -14.73 22.39 -2.35
N LYS A 610 -14.00 21.76 -3.27
CA LYS A 610 -14.18 21.92 -4.72
C LYS A 610 -14.26 20.54 -5.36
N LEU A 611 -15.29 20.31 -6.18
CA LEU A 611 -15.43 19.10 -6.98
C LEU A 611 -14.95 19.39 -8.40
N VAL A 612 -14.15 18.50 -8.97
CA VAL A 612 -13.62 18.60 -10.33
C VAL A 612 -14.01 17.35 -11.11
N MET A 613 -14.80 17.51 -12.16
CA MET A 613 -15.21 16.40 -13.02
C MET A 613 -14.24 16.32 -14.22
N ILE A 614 -13.79 15.11 -14.57
CA ILE A 614 -12.82 14.89 -15.64
C ILE A 614 -13.56 14.33 -16.87
N PRO A 615 -13.72 15.10 -17.95
CA PRO A 615 -14.27 14.65 -19.24
C PRO A 615 -13.55 13.42 -19.76
N GLY A 616 -14.31 12.36 -20.09
CA GLY A 616 -13.76 11.05 -20.53
C GLY A 616 -12.85 10.35 -19.50
N GLY A 617 -12.64 10.94 -18.32
CA GLY A 617 -11.82 10.37 -17.25
C GLY A 617 -12.41 9.06 -16.76
N GLY A 618 -11.55 8.06 -16.56
CA GLY A 618 -11.91 6.78 -15.97
C GLY A 618 -11.69 6.75 -14.47
N HIS A 619 -11.55 5.54 -13.94
CA HIS A 619 -11.23 5.34 -12.53
C HIS A 619 -9.83 5.85 -12.19
N CYS A 620 -9.75 6.85 -11.30
CA CYS A 620 -8.51 7.47 -10.82
C CYS A 620 -7.62 8.20 -11.83
N GLY A 621 -8.07 8.40 -13.07
CA GLY A 621 -7.27 9.08 -14.09
C GLY A 621 -7.85 8.90 -15.48
N SER A 622 -7.00 8.81 -16.48
CA SER A 622 -7.44 8.61 -17.87
C SER A 622 -7.94 7.17 -18.08
N ASN A 623 -9.01 7.03 -18.87
CA ASN A 623 -9.54 5.72 -19.28
C ASN A 623 -8.81 5.22 -20.54
N ILE A 624 -7.51 4.92 -20.43
CA ILE A 624 -6.61 4.75 -21.59
C ILE A 624 -7.13 3.83 -22.69
N ALA A 625 -7.74 2.71 -22.34
CA ALA A 625 -8.18 1.74 -23.32
C ALA A 625 -9.31 2.30 -24.21
N LYS A 626 -10.06 3.28 -23.71
CA LYS A 626 -11.37 3.70 -24.26
C LYS A 626 -11.47 5.20 -24.56
N TYR A 627 -10.64 6.02 -23.92
CA TYR A 627 -10.44 7.45 -24.18
C TYR A 627 -8.95 7.76 -24.22
N PRO A 628 -8.25 7.40 -25.32
CA PRO A 628 -6.80 7.53 -25.41
C PRO A 628 -6.34 8.99 -25.40
N TYR A 629 -7.23 9.94 -25.71
CA TYR A 629 -6.97 11.38 -25.75
C TYR A 629 -7.17 12.09 -24.40
N VAL A 630 -7.71 11.43 -23.38
CA VAL A 630 -7.93 12.06 -22.07
C VAL A 630 -6.59 12.28 -21.38
N PRO A 631 -6.28 13.52 -20.97
CA PRO A 631 -5.08 13.82 -20.21
C PRO A 631 -4.94 12.95 -18.95
N ALA A 632 -3.74 12.46 -18.65
CA ALA A 632 -3.50 11.56 -17.53
C ALA A 632 -2.84 12.23 -16.31
N LYS A 633 -2.32 13.45 -16.48
CA LYS A 633 -1.69 14.24 -15.42
C LYS A 633 -2.55 15.45 -15.08
N TYR A 634 -2.49 15.87 -13.81
CA TYR A 634 -3.36 16.90 -13.25
C TYR A 634 -2.61 17.73 -12.20
N ASP A 635 -2.81 19.04 -12.22
CA ASP A 635 -2.21 19.99 -11.26
C ASP A 635 -3.01 20.08 -9.92
N PHE A 636 -3.49 18.94 -9.40
CA PHE A 636 -4.26 18.94 -8.14
C PHE A 636 -3.41 19.29 -6.91
N SER A 637 -2.21 18.71 -6.78
CA SER A 637 -1.29 18.98 -5.66
C SER A 637 -0.87 20.46 -5.56
N PRO A 638 -0.43 21.13 -6.64
CA PRO A 638 -0.16 22.56 -6.58
C PRO A 638 -1.43 23.38 -6.32
N ALA A 639 -2.58 23.02 -6.89
CA ALA A 639 -3.84 23.75 -6.66
C ALA A 639 -4.33 23.68 -5.21
N ILE A 640 -4.25 22.52 -4.54
CA ILE A 640 -4.65 22.43 -3.12
C ILE A 640 -3.69 23.23 -2.24
N ALA A 641 -2.39 23.22 -2.55
CA ALA A 641 -1.40 23.98 -1.80
C ALA A 641 -1.62 25.49 -1.96
N GLU A 642 -1.81 25.98 -3.19
CA GLU A 642 -2.12 27.40 -3.40
C GLU A 642 -3.37 27.83 -2.63
N TRP A 643 -4.41 26.99 -2.62
CA TRP A 643 -5.63 27.30 -1.90
C TRP A 643 -5.44 27.33 -0.38
N VAL A 644 -4.72 26.37 0.18
CA VAL A 644 -4.42 26.31 1.62
C VAL A 644 -3.51 27.46 2.04
N GLU A 645 -2.44 27.73 1.29
CA GLU A 645 -1.36 28.64 1.69
C GLU A 645 -1.70 30.11 1.44
N THR A 646 -2.53 30.40 0.42
CA THR A 646 -2.87 31.78 0.03
C THR A 646 -4.35 32.13 0.19
N GLY A 647 -5.22 31.13 0.37
CA GLY A 647 -6.67 31.31 0.36
C GLY A 647 -7.31 31.35 -1.04
N SER A 648 -6.51 31.22 -2.10
CA SER A 648 -6.97 31.31 -3.50
C SER A 648 -7.49 29.97 -4.00
N ALA A 649 -8.82 29.80 -4.03
CA ALA A 649 -9.44 28.59 -4.60
C ALA A 649 -9.15 28.48 -6.11
N PRO A 650 -9.05 27.26 -6.68
CA PRO A 650 -8.73 27.05 -8.10
C PRO A 650 -9.93 27.32 -9.03
N LEU A 651 -10.56 28.49 -8.91
CA LEU A 651 -11.76 28.87 -9.67
C LEU A 651 -11.46 29.16 -11.15
N GLU A 652 -10.22 29.53 -11.46
CA GLU A 652 -9.77 29.66 -12.84
C GLU A 652 -9.57 28.28 -13.49
N GLY A 653 -9.62 27.18 -12.73
CA GLY A 653 -9.49 25.83 -13.23
C GLY A 653 -8.09 25.24 -13.03
N ILE A 654 -8.02 23.93 -13.20
CA ILE A 654 -6.84 23.09 -12.96
C ILE A 654 -6.40 22.51 -14.29
N ARG A 655 -5.10 22.60 -14.60
CA ARG A 655 -4.58 22.05 -15.84
C ARG A 655 -4.54 20.52 -15.77
N SER A 656 -4.92 19.88 -16.87
CA SER A 656 -4.62 18.49 -17.17
C SER A 656 -3.81 18.38 -18.46
N TRP A 657 -2.89 17.41 -18.55
CA TRP A 657 -2.05 17.19 -19.74
C TRP A 657 -1.55 15.75 -19.86
N ASP A 658 -0.74 15.50 -20.89
CA ASP A 658 -0.01 14.25 -21.12
C ASP A 658 -0.95 13.03 -21.21
N PRO A 659 -1.87 13.02 -22.19
CA PRO A 659 -2.65 11.82 -22.46
C PRO A 659 -1.75 10.69 -22.92
N ILE A 660 -2.16 9.47 -22.60
CA ILE A 660 -1.27 8.33 -22.72
C ILE A 660 -1.04 7.91 -24.18
N ASN A 661 -1.86 8.38 -25.13
CA ASN A 661 -1.60 8.19 -26.56
C ASN A 661 -0.35 8.94 -27.07
N GLY A 662 0.28 9.77 -26.23
CA GLY A 662 1.49 10.52 -26.56
C GLY A 662 1.24 11.81 -27.34
N ASN A 663 -0.03 12.23 -27.51
CA ASN A 663 -0.32 13.55 -28.04
C ASN A 663 -0.03 14.64 -26.99
N GLN A 664 -0.03 15.91 -27.38
CA GLN A 664 0.30 17.03 -26.48
C GLN A 664 -0.93 17.74 -25.91
N ARG A 665 -2.11 17.11 -25.97
CA ARG A 665 -3.38 17.69 -25.52
C ARG A 665 -3.30 18.06 -24.04
N SER A 666 -3.79 19.25 -23.75
CA SER A 666 -4.07 19.72 -22.41
C SER A 666 -5.50 20.25 -22.32
N ARG A 667 -6.13 20.09 -21.17
CA ARG A 667 -7.50 20.57 -20.92
C ARG A 667 -7.53 21.37 -19.63
N ARG A 668 -8.47 22.31 -19.56
CA ARG A 668 -8.79 23.03 -18.33
C ARG A 668 -9.88 22.25 -17.63
N LEU A 669 -9.65 21.86 -16.39
CA LEU A 669 -10.66 21.23 -15.55
C LEU A 669 -11.26 22.29 -14.62
N CYS A 670 -12.57 22.44 -14.67
CA CYS A 670 -13.28 23.46 -13.90
C CYS A 670 -13.86 22.89 -12.61
N THR A 671 -14.02 23.75 -11.60
CA THR A 671 -14.67 23.35 -10.35
C THR A 671 -16.19 23.39 -10.53
N TRP A 672 -16.86 22.28 -10.31
CA TRP A 672 -18.32 22.13 -10.41
C TRP A 672 -19.04 23.22 -9.59
N PRO A 673 -20.08 23.89 -10.14
CA PRO A 673 -20.83 23.56 -11.36
C PRO A 673 -20.32 24.24 -12.64
N GLN A 674 -19.08 24.71 -12.66
CA GLN A 674 -18.49 25.24 -13.90
C GLN A 674 -17.97 24.11 -14.80
N VAL A 675 -18.05 24.34 -16.11
CA VAL A 675 -17.49 23.47 -17.16
C VAL A 675 -16.48 24.27 -18.00
N ALA A 676 -15.59 23.57 -18.69
CA ALA A 676 -14.65 24.22 -19.58
C ALA A 676 -15.36 24.64 -20.87
N LYS A 677 -15.18 25.89 -21.29
CA LYS A 677 -15.71 26.40 -22.55
C LYS A 677 -14.60 26.89 -23.44
N TYR A 678 -14.57 26.39 -24.67
CA TYR A 678 -13.62 26.80 -25.69
C TYR A 678 -13.86 28.26 -26.12
N ASP A 679 -12.79 29.01 -26.34
CA ASP A 679 -12.84 30.43 -26.72
C ASP A 679 -13.20 30.68 -28.19
N GLY A 680 -13.25 29.62 -29.00
CA GLY A 680 -13.57 29.65 -30.44
C GLY A 680 -12.42 30.10 -31.34
N LYS A 681 -11.20 30.31 -30.82
CA LYS A 681 -10.08 30.93 -31.54
C LYS A 681 -8.73 30.23 -31.33
N GLY A 682 -8.48 29.69 -30.14
CA GLY A 682 -7.21 29.11 -29.76
C GLY A 682 -6.93 27.74 -30.38
N ASP A 683 -5.92 27.03 -29.85
CA ASP A 683 -5.73 25.62 -30.17
C ASP A 683 -6.68 24.79 -29.29
N VAL A 684 -7.50 23.94 -29.91
CA VAL A 684 -8.39 23.02 -29.16
C VAL A 684 -7.61 22.06 -28.29
N ASP A 685 -6.32 21.83 -28.52
CA ASP A 685 -5.47 20.97 -27.70
C ASP A 685 -4.68 21.74 -26.60
N ASP A 686 -4.88 23.06 -26.46
CA ASP A 686 -4.29 23.89 -25.41
C ASP A 686 -5.33 24.29 -24.35
N TRP A 687 -5.08 23.95 -23.08
CA TRP A 687 -5.93 24.32 -21.94
C TRP A 687 -6.11 25.84 -21.76
N LYS A 688 -5.22 26.66 -22.32
CA LYS A 688 -5.32 28.12 -22.31
C LYS A 688 -6.42 28.65 -23.23
N SER A 689 -6.86 27.86 -24.21
CA SER A 689 -7.97 28.19 -25.11
C SER A 689 -9.34 27.97 -24.49
N TYR A 690 -9.38 27.56 -23.23
CA TYR A 690 -10.60 27.29 -22.47
C TYR A 690 -10.68 28.21 -21.26
N PHE A 691 -11.91 28.53 -20.84
CA PHE A 691 -12.20 29.25 -19.60
C PHE A 691 -13.35 28.56 -18.86
N CYS A 692 -13.40 28.73 -17.54
CA CYS A 692 -14.47 28.15 -16.72
C CYS A 692 -15.70 29.05 -16.72
N THR A 693 -16.87 28.46 -16.99
CA THR A 693 -18.16 29.14 -16.99
C THR A 693 -19.21 28.26 -16.31
N PRO A 694 -20.23 28.82 -15.62
CA PRO A 694 -21.35 28.03 -15.13
C PRO A 694 -22.00 27.22 -16.25
N ASP A 695 -22.37 25.98 -15.95
CA ASP A 695 -23.20 25.17 -16.85
C ASP A 695 -24.68 25.45 -16.58
N ASP A 696 -25.27 26.35 -17.38
CA ASP A 696 -26.67 26.77 -17.26
C ASP A 696 -27.66 25.60 -17.40
N LYS A 697 -27.30 24.52 -18.12
CA LYS A 697 -28.15 23.32 -18.27
C LYS A 697 -28.02 22.40 -17.06
N ALA A 698 -26.81 22.20 -16.54
CA ALA A 698 -26.61 21.46 -15.30
C ALA A 698 -27.31 22.15 -14.13
N LEU A 699 -27.20 23.47 -14.00
CA LEU A 699 -27.91 24.26 -12.98
C LEU A 699 -29.44 24.13 -13.04
N GLN A 700 -30.01 23.95 -14.24
CA GLN A 700 -31.44 23.69 -14.42
C GLN A 700 -31.85 22.26 -14.05
N SER A 701 -30.98 21.27 -14.25
CA SER A 701 -31.22 19.87 -13.83
C SER A 701 -31.13 19.66 -12.31
N LEU A 702 -30.63 20.67 -11.58
CA LEU A 702 -30.49 20.70 -10.12
C LEU A 702 -31.71 21.34 -9.41
N ILE A 703 -32.64 21.93 -10.17
CA ILE A 703 -33.94 22.47 -9.72
C ILE A 703 -35.01 21.45 -10.05
#